data_AF-A0A1V6GKW2-F1
#
_entry.id   AF-A0A1V6GKW2-F1
#
_cell.length_a   1.000
_cell.length_b   1.000
_cell.length_c   1.000
_cell.angle_alpha   90.00
_cell.angle_beta   90.00
_cell.angle_gamma   90.00
#
_symmetry.space_group_name_H-M   'P 1'
#
loop_
_entity.id
_entity.type
_entity.pdbx_description
1 polymer ?
#
loop_
_entity_poly.entity_id
_entity_poly.type
_entity_poly.pdbx_seq_one_letter_code
_entity_poly.pdbx_strand_id
1 'polypeptide(L)'
;MRSRIYNGYVEHTRFRPAFHTLRYPFYVYCLDLDELAELDMDLPLFGYNRVKPISIHDSDYLDSGSGSIREKLLRHLGEGLAARVGRIFLVTQPRYISAVFNPVSFYYCLAEDGSLLCAVAEVNNTYGERHVYALEKRHGSPEGYPAAFLTNKAFHVSPFNAVEGAYVLTFSEIGPEIDIHVDLVRDGDRFFTAQLKGRHMPLSTWSQLRLMVRHPFLPKLTMARIYWEAARLFFLRKLAFHQKPVPTSPMTMRRNPPALAERLYLKIIDGLLGKMVKGRLKMTLPGGDTRSYGHTGAPGPEGGIRINDYSFFSRIALHGEVGLGEAYVEGLWDSDDLPGLLGLLIENRNALQQGYTCFSALSRWNNFRLHCSRPNTISGSRANIEAHYDLGADFYGTFLDETMTYSCGIFLDPADTLEQAQVNKMRAVMDKAHTGRDDHVLEIGCGWGGLAIEAVKATGCSWTGITVSRTQYEYARARVKQEGLEDRITILLEDYRTVRGSFDRIVSVEMLEAVGHEYLGEFFARCEGLLKPDGIVVLQVITVPDRRYDDHRRRPNWIQKHIFPGGVLPSLTALCAAMTAHSHLQVESMENIGMHYAQTLRLWRERFTRSAETLAKMGFDRAFMRKWFYYFSICEAQFRLRVLGDLQLVVTREGNLTLAPSLQGGVS
;
A
#
# COMPACT_ATOMS: atom_id res chain seq x y z
N MET A 1 35.03 34.43 18.42
CA MET A 1 34.01 33.59 17.76
C MET A 1 34.67 32.63 16.79
N ARG A 2 34.39 31.35 16.98
CA ARG A 2 34.78 30.23 16.11
C ARG A 2 33.75 30.04 14.99
N SER A 3 32.49 30.35 15.30
CA SER A 3 31.36 30.38 14.37
C SER A 3 31.58 31.37 13.24
N ARG A 4 31.18 30.99 12.02
CA ARG A 4 31.48 31.70 10.78
C ARG A 4 30.43 31.46 9.70
N ILE A 5 30.47 32.28 8.65
CA ILE A 5 29.63 32.10 7.47
C ILE A 5 30.52 31.71 6.29
N TYR A 6 30.04 30.83 5.42
CA TYR A 6 30.64 30.58 4.12
C TYR A 6 29.72 31.06 3.02
N ASN A 7 30.26 31.85 2.10
CA ASN A 7 29.56 32.31 0.91
C ASN A 7 30.17 31.63 -0.32
N GLY A 8 29.33 30.98 -1.12
CA GLY A 8 29.78 30.24 -2.28
C GLY A 8 28.64 29.66 -3.09
N TYR A 9 28.71 28.37 -3.40
CA TYR A 9 27.75 27.70 -4.27
C TYR A 9 27.54 26.25 -3.89
N VAL A 10 26.40 25.72 -4.32
CA VAL A 10 26.14 24.29 -4.42
C VAL A 10 26.11 23.92 -5.90
N GLU A 11 26.77 22.82 -6.24
CA GLU A 11 26.77 22.24 -7.57
C GLU A 11 26.30 20.78 -7.51
N HIS A 12 25.36 20.44 -8.37
CA HIS A 12 24.87 19.09 -8.57
C HIS A 12 25.24 18.63 -9.98
N THR A 13 26.12 17.65 -10.09
CA THR A 13 26.53 17.07 -11.38
C THR A 13 26.04 15.64 -11.47
N ARG A 14 25.21 15.35 -12.46
CA ARG A 14 24.75 14.01 -12.81
C ARG A 14 25.56 13.52 -14.01
N PHE A 15 26.11 12.32 -13.93
CA PHE A 15 26.89 11.72 -15.02
C PHE A 15 26.08 10.72 -15.84
N ARG A 16 25.11 10.02 -15.22
CA ARG A 16 24.26 8.99 -15.83
C ARG A 16 22.79 9.12 -15.39
N PRO A 17 21.82 8.64 -16.20
CA PRO A 17 21.96 8.20 -17.59
C PRO A 17 22.18 9.37 -18.57
N ALA A 18 21.87 10.61 -18.15
CA ALA A 18 22.10 11.82 -18.94
C ALA A 18 22.95 12.80 -18.13
N PHE A 19 23.97 13.37 -18.79
CA PHE A 19 24.84 14.38 -18.18
C PHE A 19 24.07 15.69 -17.95
N HIS A 20 24.11 16.23 -16.72
CA HIS A 20 23.52 17.51 -16.37
C HIS A 20 24.21 18.11 -15.15
N THR A 21 24.54 19.40 -15.21
CA THR A 21 25.11 20.14 -14.08
C THR A 21 24.22 21.33 -13.73
N LEU A 22 23.90 21.46 -12.46
CA LEU A 22 23.16 22.59 -11.89
C LEU A 22 24.01 23.23 -10.80
N ARG A 23 24.38 24.49 -11.00
CA ARG A 23 25.12 25.29 -10.00
C ARG A 23 24.33 26.52 -9.60
N TYR A 24 24.23 26.79 -8.31
CA TYR A 24 23.53 27.97 -7.78
C TYR A 24 24.25 28.57 -6.56
N PRO A 25 24.14 29.89 -6.36
CA PRO A 25 24.74 30.55 -5.20
C PRO A 25 24.10 30.04 -3.91
N PHE A 26 24.92 29.84 -2.89
CA PHE A 26 24.52 29.29 -1.61
C PHE A 26 25.40 29.87 -0.51
N TYR A 27 24.80 30.12 0.65
CA TYR A 27 25.54 30.44 1.86
C TYR A 27 25.15 29.47 2.96
N VAL A 28 26.12 29.15 3.81
CA VAL A 28 25.92 28.30 4.98
C VAL A 28 26.56 28.90 6.21
N TYR A 29 25.97 28.60 7.35
CA TYR A 29 26.50 28.93 8.65
C TYR A 29 27.25 27.71 9.16
N CYS A 30 28.48 27.92 9.61
CA CYS A 30 29.27 26.95 10.35
C CYS A 30 29.30 27.44 11.80
N LEU A 31 28.43 26.87 12.64
CA LEU A 31 28.19 27.30 14.01
C LEU A 31 28.87 26.33 14.96
N ASP A 32 29.64 26.86 15.91
CA ASP A 32 30.03 26.10 17.09
C ASP A 32 28.79 25.98 17.99
N LEU A 33 28.35 24.75 18.28
CA LEU A 33 27.15 24.52 19.08
C LEU A 33 27.26 25.12 20.49
N ASP A 34 28.47 25.21 21.03
CA ASP A 34 28.72 25.77 22.36
C ASP A 34 28.63 27.32 22.38
N GLU A 35 28.71 27.98 21.20
CA GLU A 35 28.59 29.44 21.08
C GLU A 35 27.13 29.92 20.87
N LEU A 36 26.15 29.02 20.65
CA LEU A 36 24.79 29.41 20.22
C LEU A 36 24.07 30.39 21.17
N ALA A 37 24.25 30.22 22.49
CA ALA A 37 23.66 31.10 23.49
C ALA A 37 24.32 32.50 23.47
N GLU A 38 25.63 32.57 23.34
CA GLU A 38 26.39 33.82 23.22
C GLU A 38 26.00 34.55 21.92
N LEU A 39 25.87 33.81 20.80
CA LEU A 39 25.44 34.37 19.52
C LEU A 39 24.04 34.99 19.57
N ASP A 40 23.09 34.41 20.32
CA ASP A 40 21.75 35.00 20.49
C ASP A 40 21.80 36.33 21.27
N MET A 41 22.75 36.47 22.20
CA MET A 41 22.95 37.69 22.98
C MET A 41 23.66 38.77 22.16
N ASP A 42 24.74 38.41 21.46
CA ASP A 42 25.64 39.36 20.82
C ASP A 42 25.18 39.81 19.43
N LEU A 43 24.41 38.97 18.72
CA LEU A 43 23.94 39.27 17.37
C LEU A 43 22.44 39.58 17.37
N PRO A 44 22.03 40.84 17.13
CA PRO A 44 20.61 41.23 17.21
C PRO A 44 19.72 40.54 16.17
N LEU A 45 20.29 40.07 15.04
CA LEU A 45 19.55 39.40 13.97
C LEU A 45 19.55 37.88 14.08
N PHE A 46 20.36 37.29 14.97
CA PHE A 46 20.46 35.85 15.18
C PHE A 46 19.71 35.42 16.44
N GLY A 47 18.87 34.38 16.33
CA GLY A 47 18.14 33.80 17.45
C GLY A 47 18.44 32.33 17.67
N TYR A 48 18.68 31.93 18.91
CA TYR A 48 18.70 30.53 19.32
C TYR A 48 17.42 30.20 20.11
N ASN A 49 16.62 29.26 19.61
CA ASN A 49 15.28 28.94 20.12
C ASN A 49 14.33 30.14 20.25
N ARG A 50 14.60 31.23 19.51
CA ARG A 50 13.86 32.49 19.54
C ARG A 50 13.56 32.96 18.12
N VAL A 51 12.40 33.58 17.95
CA VAL A 51 11.97 34.10 16.65
C VAL A 51 12.72 35.40 16.34
N LYS A 52 13.73 35.30 15.47
CA LYS A 52 14.49 36.42 14.90
C LYS A 52 14.61 36.23 13.37
N PRO A 53 15.06 37.24 12.60
CA PRO A 53 15.17 37.12 11.14
C PRO A 53 16.02 35.93 10.68
N ILE A 54 17.06 35.61 11.44
CA ILE A 54 17.89 34.41 11.26
C ILE A 54 17.81 33.63 12.57
N SER A 55 17.39 32.36 12.54
CA SER A 55 17.31 31.58 13.78
C SER A 55 17.62 30.09 13.63
N ILE A 56 18.08 29.50 14.72
CA ILE A 56 18.30 28.07 14.91
C ILE A 56 17.38 27.61 16.04
N HIS A 57 16.64 26.52 15.83
CA HIS A 57 15.82 25.91 16.87
C HIS A 57 16.20 24.45 17.05
N ASP A 58 16.31 23.98 18.29
CA ASP A 58 16.64 22.57 18.58
C ASP A 58 15.65 21.60 17.96
N SER A 59 14.39 22.02 17.80
CA SER A 59 13.33 21.23 17.15
C SER A 59 13.60 20.90 15.68
N ASP A 60 14.51 21.64 15.04
CA ASP A 60 14.70 21.58 13.59
C ASP A 60 15.79 20.62 13.17
N TYR A 61 16.51 20.00 14.10
CA TYR A 61 17.72 19.22 13.83
C TYR A 61 17.63 17.85 14.48
N LEU A 62 18.21 16.84 13.82
CA LEU A 62 18.30 15.45 14.31
C LEU A 62 16.97 14.88 14.75
N ASP A 63 16.78 14.48 16.03
CA ASP A 63 15.57 13.91 16.61
C ASP A 63 14.58 14.92 17.29
N SER A 64 13.34 14.51 17.60
CA SER A 64 12.27 15.29 18.26
C SER A 64 12.23 15.01 19.75
N GLY A 65 13.20 14.23 20.25
CA GLY A 65 13.42 14.14 21.67
C GLY A 65 13.68 15.53 22.24
N SER A 66 13.47 15.64 23.55
CA SER A 66 13.89 16.81 24.31
C SER A 66 15.41 16.99 24.26
N GLY A 67 15.87 18.20 24.56
CA GLY A 67 17.30 18.53 24.65
C GLY A 67 17.83 19.36 23.49
N SER A 68 19.08 19.79 23.63
CA SER A 68 19.84 20.58 22.67
C SER A 68 20.24 19.77 21.43
N ILE A 69 20.58 20.45 20.32
CA ILE A 69 21.20 19.81 19.14
C ILE A 69 22.37 18.91 19.52
N ARG A 70 23.22 19.35 20.47
CA ARG A 70 24.38 18.60 20.97
C ARG A 70 23.97 17.26 21.58
N GLU A 71 23.04 17.28 22.53
CA GLU A 71 22.56 16.07 23.22
C GLU A 71 21.87 15.09 22.27
N LYS A 72 21.13 15.61 21.28
CA LYS A 72 20.53 14.79 20.23
C LYS A 72 21.59 14.13 19.35
N LEU A 73 22.65 14.86 18.99
CA LEU A 73 23.71 14.32 18.14
C LEU A 73 24.44 13.17 18.81
N LEU A 74 24.80 13.35 20.09
CA LEU A 74 25.53 12.34 20.85
C LEU A 74 24.73 11.04 21.01
N ARG A 75 23.39 11.09 21.06
CA ARG A 75 22.54 9.90 21.06
C ARG A 75 22.58 9.08 19.76
N HIS A 76 23.04 9.67 18.66
CA HIS A 76 23.16 8.99 17.37
C HIS A 76 24.57 8.44 17.11
N LEU A 77 25.51 8.65 18.05
CA LEU A 77 26.88 8.13 17.99
C LEU A 77 27.02 6.95 18.96
N GLY A 78 27.95 6.03 18.69
CA GLY A 78 28.30 4.98 19.66
C GLY A 78 28.82 5.57 20.99
N GLU A 79 28.45 4.98 22.13
CA GLU A 79 28.74 5.52 23.47
C GLU A 79 30.21 5.91 23.69
N GLY A 80 31.15 5.06 23.25
CA GLY A 80 32.59 5.33 23.38
C GLY A 80 33.10 6.48 22.49
N LEU A 81 32.43 6.73 21.35
CA LEU A 81 32.76 7.86 20.48
C LEU A 81 32.16 9.15 21.03
N ALA A 82 30.91 9.11 21.48
CA ALA A 82 30.20 10.23 22.07
C ALA A 82 30.97 10.84 23.26
N ALA A 83 31.56 10.00 24.12
CA ALA A 83 32.31 10.45 25.29
C ALA A 83 33.60 11.22 24.94
N ARG A 84 34.15 11.03 23.73
CA ARG A 84 35.39 11.66 23.26
C ARG A 84 35.15 12.99 22.54
N VAL A 85 33.90 13.31 22.21
CA VAL A 85 33.55 14.53 21.47
C VAL A 85 33.67 15.74 22.39
N GLY A 86 34.72 16.54 22.18
CA GLY A 86 34.92 17.80 22.87
C GLY A 86 34.08 18.93 22.26
N ARG A 87 34.12 19.07 20.93
CA ARG A 87 33.49 20.19 20.21
C ARG A 87 32.72 19.74 18.98
N ILE A 88 31.63 20.44 18.65
CA ILE A 88 30.81 20.16 17.47
C ILE A 88 30.59 21.44 16.66
N PHE A 89 30.95 21.40 15.38
CA PHE A 89 30.55 22.42 14.42
C PHE A 89 29.39 21.93 13.55
N LEU A 90 28.32 22.73 13.48
CA LEU A 90 27.16 22.52 12.62
C LEU A 90 27.26 23.40 11.38
N VAL A 91 27.44 22.78 10.21
CA VAL A 91 27.34 23.42 8.90
C VAL A 91 25.92 23.25 8.38
N THR A 92 25.15 24.34 8.33
CA THR A 92 23.72 24.29 7.98
C THR A 92 23.21 25.60 7.38
N GLN A 93 21.96 25.58 6.90
CA GLN A 93 21.19 26.79 6.66
C GLN A 93 20.22 27.06 7.82
N PRO A 94 20.35 28.20 8.53
CA PRO A 94 19.40 28.59 9.56
C PRO A 94 18.04 28.94 8.95
N ARG A 95 17.02 29.06 9.81
CA ARG A 95 15.76 29.70 9.42
C ARG A 95 16.02 31.10 8.90
N TYR A 96 15.27 31.47 7.88
CA TYR A 96 15.29 32.81 7.30
C TYR A 96 13.86 33.34 7.23
N ILE A 97 13.56 34.39 8.02
CA ILE A 97 12.21 34.96 8.17
C ILE A 97 11.18 33.83 8.42
N SER A 98 11.48 33.00 9.41
CA SER A 98 10.69 31.82 9.83
C SER A 98 10.50 30.69 8.80
N ALA A 99 10.99 30.85 7.57
CA ALA A 99 11.02 29.79 6.57
C ALA A 99 12.27 28.90 6.75
N VAL A 100 12.09 27.58 6.67
CA VAL A 100 13.16 26.59 6.68
C VAL A 100 13.35 26.06 5.27
N PHE A 101 14.56 26.20 4.73
CA PHE A 101 14.99 25.39 3.59
C PHE A 101 16.36 24.82 3.96
N ASN A 102 16.39 23.58 4.41
CA ASN A 102 17.61 22.92 4.88
C ASN A 102 17.71 21.52 4.27
N PRO A 103 18.24 21.39 3.04
CA PRO A 103 18.31 20.09 2.36
C PRO A 103 19.32 19.14 3.01
N VAL A 104 20.37 19.68 3.64
CA VAL A 104 21.38 18.89 4.36
C VAL A 104 22.08 19.74 5.42
N SER A 105 22.32 19.15 6.59
CA SER A 105 23.22 19.67 7.62
C SER A 105 24.38 18.72 7.83
N PHE A 106 25.57 19.25 8.08
CA PHE A 106 26.76 18.46 8.40
C PHE A 106 27.28 18.82 9.78
N TYR A 107 27.63 17.81 10.57
CA TYR A 107 28.20 17.97 11.89
C TYR A 107 29.64 17.46 11.88
N TYR A 108 30.57 18.31 12.30
CA TYR A 108 31.97 17.94 12.51
C TYR A 108 32.17 17.70 14.01
N CYS A 109 32.39 16.44 14.40
CA CYS A 109 32.62 16.06 15.79
C CYS A 109 34.13 15.99 16.04
N LEU A 110 34.65 16.93 16.81
CA LEU A 110 36.08 17.09 17.09
C LEU A 110 36.42 16.64 18.52
N ALA A 111 37.61 16.09 18.71
CA ALA A 111 38.20 15.90 20.02
C ALA A 111 38.66 17.25 20.62
N GLU A 112 39.07 17.25 21.89
CA GLU A 112 39.57 18.46 22.56
C GLU A 112 40.83 19.05 21.89
N ASP A 113 41.67 18.19 21.31
CA ASP A 113 42.87 18.58 20.56
C ASP A 113 42.57 19.15 19.16
N GLY A 114 41.29 19.17 18.75
CA GLY A 114 40.84 19.67 17.45
C GLY A 114 40.84 18.63 16.32
N SER A 115 41.28 17.40 16.57
CA SER A 115 41.23 16.31 15.58
C SER A 115 39.79 15.87 15.28
N LEU A 116 39.50 15.57 14.00
CA LEU A 116 38.17 15.12 13.58
C LEU A 116 37.96 13.63 13.91
N LEU A 117 37.06 13.37 14.86
CA LEU A 117 36.68 12.03 15.30
C LEU A 117 35.70 11.37 14.33
N CYS A 118 34.63 12.09 13.96
CA CYS A 118 33.62 11.62 13.01
C CYS A 118 32.87 12.79 12.39
N ALA A 119 32.12 12.50 11.34
CA ALA A 119 31.16 13.42 10.76
C ALA A 119 29.74 12.84 10.83
N VAL A 120 28.72 13.69 10.85
CA VAL A 120 27.33 13.26 10.70
C VAL A 120 26.69 14.07 9.59
N ALA A 121 25.98 13.42 8.68
CA ALA A 121 25.20 14.08 7.63
C ALA A 121 23.71 13.87 7.89
N GLU A 122 22.98 14.95 8.17
CA GLU A 122 21.53 14.97 8.28
C GLU A 122 20.94 15.43 6.96
N VAL A 123 20.33 14.52 6.21
CA VAL A 123 19.78 14.77 4.87
C VAL A 123 18.26 14.86 4.96
N ASN A 124 17.67 15.93 4.41
CA ASN A 124 16.22 16.11 4.31
C ASN A 124 15.77 15.93 2.86
N ASN A 125 14.63 15.30 2.62
CA ASN A 125 14.07 15.14 1.28
C ASN A 125 12.87 16.08 1.03
N THR A 126 12.48 16.20 -0.23
CA THR A 126 11.30 17.00 -0.65
C THR A 126 9.97 16.41 -0.18
N TYR A 127 9.99 15.24 0.46
CA TYR A 127 8.81 14.55 1.01
C TYR A 127 8.65 14.77 2.53
N GLY A 128 9.43 15.66 3.15
CA GLY A 128 9.29 15.98 4.58
C GLY A 128 9.91 14.94 5.53
N GLU A 129 10.79 14.09 5.01
CA GLU A 129 11.54 13.12 5.80
C GLU A 129 12.98 13.59 6.01
N ARG A 130 13.60 13.02 7.04
CA ARG A 130 14.98 13.25 7.41
C ARG A 130 15.70 11.93 7.61
N HIS A 131 16.96 11.86 7.25
CA HIS A 131 17.82 10.72 7.55
C HIS A 131 19.16 11.18 8.11
N VAL A 132 19.66 10.48 9.12
CA VAL A 132 20.94 10.77 9.77
C VAL A 132 21.94 9.68 9.42
N TYR A 133 23.02 10.06 8.72
CA TYR A 133 24.17 9.21 8.45
C TYR A 133 25.27 9.50 9.48
N ALA A 134 25.50 8.57 10.41
CA ALA A 134 26.66 8.61 11.31
C ALA A 134 27.90 8.05 10.59
N LEU A 135 28.91 8.90 10.37
CA LEU A 135 30.11 8.59 9.58
C LEU A 135 31.31 8.40 10.50
N GLU A 136 31.39 7.24 11.13
CA GLU A 136 32.38 6.95 12.17
C GLU A 136 33.70 6.39 11.61
N LYS A 137 33.66 5.65 10.49
CA LYS A 137 34.83 4.99 9.91
C LYS A 137 35.30 5.71 8.65
N ARG A 138 36.55 6.19 8.67
CA ARG A 138 37.18 6.83 7.51
C ARG A 138 37.43 5.84 6.38
N HIS A 139 37.26 6.33 5.16
CA HIS A 139 37.56 5.64 3.91
C HIS A 139 38.82 6.25 3.28
N GLY A 140 39.87 5.46 3.11
CA GLY A 140 41.16 5.94 2.61
C GLY A 140 42.12 6.38 3.72
N SER A 141 42.54 7.65 3.73
CA SER A 141 43.55 8.15 4.67
C SER A 141 43.06 8.07 6.13
N PRO A 142 43.83 7.45 7.05
CA PRO A 142 43.44 7.30 8.45
C PRO A 142 43.45 8.63 9.21
N GLU A 143 44.26 9.61 8.78
CA GLU A 143 44.45 10.90 9.44
C GLU A 143 44.41 12.07 8.45
N GLY A 144 44.13 13.26 8.96
CA GLY A 144 44.17 14.53 8.20
C GLY A 144 42.91 14.85 7.39
N TYR A 145 43.00 15.88 6.56
CA TYR A 145 41.96 16.30 5.63
C TYR A 145 42.48 16.19 4.17
N PRO A 146 41.60 15.96 3.18
CA PRO A 146 40.16 15.79 3.32
C PRO A 146 39.79 14.44 3.98
N ALA A 147 38.77 14.46 4.85
CA ALA A 147 38.27 13.26 5.50
C ALA A 147 37.15 12.66 4.65
N ALA A 148 37.32 11.42 4.19
CA ALA A 148 36.34 10.72 3.39
C ALA A 148 35.67 9.58 4.16
N PHE A 149 34.39 9.32 3.88
CA PHE A 149 33.58 8.30 4.54
C PHE A 149 32.70 7.59 3.51
N LEU A 150 32.63 6.26 3.61
CA LEU A 150 31.79 5.42 2.74
C LEU A 150 30.59 4.90 3.54
N THR A 151 29.38 5.10 3.01
CA THR A 151 28.16 4.55 3.61
C THR A 151 27.15 4.13 2.54
N ASN A 152 26.34 3.13 2.82
CA ASN A 152 25.30 2.69 1.88
C ASN A 152 24.20 3.76 1.79
N LYS A 153 23.72 4.03 0.57
CA LYS A 153 22.61 4.96 0.37
C LYS A 153 21.33 4.34 0.94
N ALA A 154 20.90 4.86 2.09
CA ALA A 154 19.69 4.41 2.77
C ALA A 154 18.48 5.36 2.62
N PHE A 155 18.63 6.49 1.91
CA PHE A 155 17.63 7.55 1.88
C PHE A 155 17.28 8.01 0.45
N HIS A 156 15.98 8.21 0.21
CA HIS A 156 15.46 8.66 -1.08
C HIS A 156 15.34 10.19 -1.09
N VAL A 157 16.29 10.84 -1.77
CA VAL A 157 16.43 12.31 -1.78
C VAL A 157 15.88 12.93 -3.08
N SER A 158 15.77 12.15 -4.17
CA SER A 158 15.34 12.64 -5.48
C SER A 158 14.55 11.57 -6.24
N PRO A 159 13.40 11.92 -6.85
CA PRO A 159 12.59 10.99 -7.66
C PRO A 159 13.31 10.48 -8.92
N PHE A 160 14.47 11.04 -9.26
CA PHE A 160 15.25 10.64 -10.44
C PHE A 160 16.48 9.79 -10.09
N ASN A 161 16.62 9.37 -8.82
CA ASN A 161 17.73 8.52 -8.36
C ASN A 161 17.20 7.44 -7.41
N ALA A 162 17.26 6.18 -7.84
CA ALA A 162 16.95 5.02 -6.98
C ALA A 162 17.81 4.99 -5.69
N VAL A 163 17.36 4.26 -4.68
CA VAL A 163 18.08 4.14 -3.38
C VAL A 163 19.35 3.30 -3.48
N GLU A 164 19.54 2.55 -4.56
CA GLU A 164 20.76 1.77 -4.81
C GLU A 164 22.05 2.62 -4.85
N GLY A 165 23.14 2.00 -4.37
CA GLY A 165 24.50 2.53 -4.38
C GLY A 165 25.02 2.89 -2.99
N ALA A 166 26.21 3.46 -2.97
CA ALA A 166 26.85 3.98 -1.78
C ALA A 166 27.19 5.47 -1.95
N TYR A 167 27.19 6.20 -0.84
CA TYR A 167 27.72 7.56 -0.78
C TYR A 167 29.16 7.55 -0.31
N VAL A 168 30.03 8.25 -1.04
CA VAL A 168 31.34 8.69 -0.57
C VAL A 168 31.20 10.16 -0.17
N LEU A 169 31.26 10.44 1.12
CA LEU A 169 31.17 11.79 1.66
C LEU A 169 32.56 12.28 2.04
N THR A 170 32.99 13.41 1.47
CA THR A 170 34.32 13.98 1.66
C THR A 170 34.20 15.37 2.28
N PHE A 171 34.94 15.63 3.33
CA PHE A 171 34.90 16.88 4.10
C PHE A 171 36.28 17.53 4.10
N SER A 172 36.36 18.81 3.75
CA SER A 172 37.53 19.64 4.01
C SER A 172 37.63 20.03 5.49
N GLU A 173 38.78 20.51 5.91
CA GLU A 173 38.94 21.20 7.20
C GLU A 173 38.07 22.46 7.25
N ILE A 174 37.61 22.84 8.45
CA ILE A 174 36.91 24.11 8.68
C ILE A 174 37.93 25.24 8.72
N GLY A 175 38.22 25.81 7.55
CA GLY A 175 39.29 26.80 7.37
C GLY A 175 38.84 28.04 6.60
N PRO A 176 39.76 28.70 5.87
CA PRO A 176 39.45 29.82 4.98
C PRO A 176 38.49 29.44 3.84
N GLU A 177 38.52 28.18 3.41
CA GLU A 177 37.57 27.60 2.46
C GLU A 177 36.90 26.37 3.09
N ILE A 178 35.69 26.07 2.64
CA ILE A 178 34.99 24.82 2.93
C ILE A 178 34.65 24.13 1.62
N ASP A 179 34.87 22.82 1.55
CA ASP A 179 34.58 21.97 0.40
C ASP A 179 34.05 20.62 0.89
N ILE A 180 32.77 20.35 0.68
CA ILE A 180 32.09 19.11 1.07
C ILE A 180 31.52 18.44 -0.19
N HIS A 181 31.87 17.18 -0.41
CA HIS A 181 31.43 16.39 -1.56
C HIS A 181 30.60 15.21 -1.10
N VAL A 182 29.56 14.90 -1.88
CA VAL A 182 28.75 13.69 -1.72
C VAL A 182 28.64 13.03 -3.08
N ASP A 183 29.42 11.97 -3.28
CA ASP A 183 29.44 11.17 -4.51
C ASP A 183 28.56 9.93 -4.34
N LEU A 184 27.57 9.76 -5.22
CA LEU A 184 26.81 8.53 -5.36
C LEU A 184 27.55 7.58 -6.31
N VAL A 185 28.02 6.46 -5.78
CA VAL A 185 28.76 5.42 -6.50
C VAL A 185 27.90 4.17 -6.64
N ARG A 186 27.90 3.55 -7.83
CA ARG A 186 27.28 2.24 -8.10
C ARG A 186 28.24 1.42 -8.96
N ASP A 187 28.50 0.19 -8.56
CA ASP A 187 29.41 -0.72 -9.28
C ASP A 187 30.79 -0.11 -9.60
N GLY A 188 31.28 0.79 -8.73
CA GLY A 188 32.54 1.52 -8.90
C GLY A 188 32.46 2.82 -9.72
N ASP A 189 31.34 3.07 -10.41
CA ASP A 189 31.14 4.27 -11.22
C ASP A 189 30.45 5.39 -10.44
N ARG A 190 30.86 6.64 -10.70
CA ARG A 190 30.21 7.85 -10.14
C ARG A 190 28.98 8.22 -10.96
N PHE A 191 27.80 8.14 -10.33
CA PHE A 191 26.51 8.45 -10.97
C PHE A 191 26.08 9.91 -10.77
N PHE A 192 26.37 10.46 -9.59
CA PHE A 192 25.98 11.80 -9.19
C PHE A 192 26.94 12.36 -8.15
N THR A 193 27.23 13.65 -8.23
CA THR A 193 28.03 14.40 -7.26
C THR A 193 27.27 15.62 -6.81
N ALA A 194 27.18 15.83 -5.50
CA ALA A 194 26.80 17.10 -4.90
C ALA A 194 28.00 17.73 -4.20
N GLN A 195 28.33 18.96 -4.57
CA GLN A 195 29.43 19.72 -3.99
C GLN A 195 28.88 20.98 -3.32
N LEU A 196 29.28 21.21 -2.07
CA LEU A 196 29.13 22.48 -1.36
C LEU A 196 30.52 23.10 -1.22
N LYS A 197 30.71 24.28 -1.82
CA LYS A 197 31.99 25.01 -1.74
C LYS A 197 31.76 26.46 -1.35
N GLY A 198 32.56 26.99 -0.44
CA GLY A 198 32.43 28.38 0.00
C GLY A 198 33.69 28.97 0.59
N ARG A 199 33.74 30.31 0.62
CA ARG A 199 34.82 31.07 1.24
C ARG A 199 34.34 31.73 2.52
N HIS A 200 35.23 31.75 3.50
CA HIS A 200 34.98 32.31 4.81
C HIS A 200 34.55 33.78 4.74
N MET A 201 33.54 34.10 5.53
CA MET A 201 33.10 35.45 5.87
C MET A 201 32.89 35.53 7.39
N PRO A 202 33.33 36.62 8.06
CA PRO A 202 33.08 36.81 9.48
C PRO A 202 31.59 36.79 9.80
N LEU A 203 31.20 36.08 10.86
CA LEU A 203 29.83 36.12 11.38
C LEU A 203 29.66 37.41 12.19
N SER A 204 28.99 38.39 11.61
CA SER A 204 28.69 39.69 12.22
C SER A 204 27.32 40.20 11.77
N THR A 205 26.74 41.15 12.51
CA THR A 205 25.47 41.81 12.14
C THR A 205 25.52 42.39 10.73
N TRP A 206 26.65 43.00 10.34
CA TRP A 206 26.81 43.56 9.00
C TRP A 206 26.85 42.49 7.91
N SER A 207 27.55 41.37 8.15
CA SER A 207 27.56 40.23 7.23
C SER A 207 26.16 39.65 7.05
N GLN A 208 25.38 39.54 8.14
CA GLN A 208 24.00 39.07 8.10
C GLN A 208 23.08 39.99 7.31
N LEU A 209 23.13 41.31 7.55
CA LEU A 209 22.39 42.31 6.79
C LEU A 209 22.73 42.27 5.30
N ARG A 210 24.03 42.18 4.97
CA ARG A 210 24.48 42.10 3.57
C ARG A 210 23.93 40.87 2.86
N LEU A 211 23.88 39.72 3.54
CA LEU A 211 23.29 38.50 2.98
C LEU A 211 21.78 38.63 2.80
N MET A 212 21.09 39.22 3.78
CA MET A 212 19.64 39.47 3.71
C MET A 212 19.27 40.37 2.51
N VAL A 213 20.02 41.46 2.31
CA VAL A 213 19.79 42.41 1.19
C VAL A 213 20.10 41.77 -0.16
N ARG A 214 21.18 40.98 -0.24
CA ARG A 214 21.60 40.34 -1.50
C ARG A 214 20.70 39.16 -1.88
N HIS A 215 20.05 38.53 -0.90
CA HIS A 215 19.31 37.29 -1.07
C HIS A 215 17.95 37.26 -0.34
N PRO A 216 17.04 38.24 -0.56
CA PRO A 216 15.84 38.44 0.26
C PRO A 216 14.80 37.30 0.15
N PHE A 217 14.78 36.56 -0.96
CA PHE A 217 13.81 35.50 -1.23
C PHE A 217 14.46 34.13 -1.45
N LEU A 218 15.70 33.94 -1.00
CA LEU A 218 16.51 32.78 -1.38
C LEU A 218 15.85 31.42 -1.08
N PRO A 219 15.21 31.17 0.09
CA PRO A 219 14.57 29.89 0.35
C PRO A 219 13.43 29.58 -0.64
N LYS A 220 12.60 30.57 -0.97
CA LYS A 220 11.46 30.41 -1.88
C LYS A 220 11.90 30.27 -3.35
N LEU A 221 12.91 31.04 -3.76
CA LEU A 221 13.45 30.98 -5.13
C LEU A 221 14.23 29.69 -5.38
N THR A 222 14.95 29.18 -4.38
CA THR A 222 15.70 27.92 -4.51
C THR A 222 14.75 26.73 -4.72
N MET A 223 13.65 26.67 -3.98
CA MET A 223 12.63 25.63 -4.17
C MET A 223 12.00 25.69 -5.57
N ALA A 224 11.63 26.88 -6.04
CA ALA A 224 11.08 27.06 -7.39
C ALA A 224 12.08 26.62 -8.49
N ARG A 225 13.38 26.93 -8.32
CA ARG A 225 14.45 26.47 -9.22
C ARG A 225 14.60 24.95 -9.21
N ILE A 226 14.54 24.32 -8.04
CA ILE A 226 14.61 22.85 -7.91
C ILE A 226 13.43 22.20 -8.63
N TYR A 227 12.21 22.70 -8.45
CA TYR A 227 11.04 22.17 -9.16
C TYR A 227 11.09 22.41 -10.67
N TRP A 228 11.57 23.58 -11.11
CA TRP A 228 11.77 23.88 -12.53
C TRP A 228 12.79 22.94 -13.17
N GLU A 229 13.92 22.71 -12.51
CA GLU A 229 14.93 21.77 -12.99
C GLU A 229 14.44 20.32 -12.95
N ALA A 230 13.67 19.93 -11.94
CA ALA A 230 13.00 18.62 -11.90
C ALA A 230 12.03 18.43 -13.08
N ALA A 231 11.23 19.46 -13.41
CA ALA A 231 10.35 19.45 -14.57
C ALA A 231 11.15 19.35 -15.88
N ARG A 232 12.25 20.09 -16.01
CA ARG A 232 13.16 20.00 -17.16
C ARG A 232 13.77 18.60 -17.31
N LEU A 233 14.18 17.98 -16.22
CA LEU A 233 14.71 16.61 -16.22
C LEU A 233 13.64 15.58 -16.62
N PHE A 234 12.40 15.73 -16.13
CA PHE A 234 11.31 14.82 -16.46
C PHE A 234 10.81 15.01 -17.90
N PHE A 235 10.45 16.23 -18.29
CA PHE A 235 9.82 16.49 -19.60
C PHE A 235 10.83 16.60 -20.74
N LEU A 236 11.98 17.24 -20.54
CA LEU A 236 12.95 17.49 -21.61
C LEU A 236 14.04 16.43 -21.71
N ARG A 237 14.36 15.74 -20.60
CA ARG A 237 15.38 14.65 -20.58
C ARG A 237 14.80 13.25 -20.41
N LYS A 238 13.46 13.11 -20.32
CA LYS A 238 12.72 11.84 -20.22
C LYS A 238 13.28 10.88 -19.15
N LEU A 239 13.72 11.42 -18.02
CA LEU A 239 14.25 10.60 -16.93
C LEU A 239 13.13 9.78 -16.29
N ALA A 240 13.45 8.52 -15.96
CA ALA A 240 12.55 7.65 -15.22
C ALA A 240 12.20 8.28 -13.86
N PHE A 241 10.91 8.30 -13.55
CA PHE A 241 10.41 8.69 -12.23
C PHE A 241 10.38 7.45 -11.34
N HIS A 242 11.19 7.45 -10.30
CA HIS A 242 11.18 6.44 -9.26
C HIS A 242 10.19 6.86 -8.17
N GLN A 243 9.22 6.00 -7.88
CA GLN A 243 8.33 6.21 -6.74
C GLN A 243 9.12 6.16 -5.43
N LYS A 244 8.73 6.99 -4.48
CA LYS A 244 9.34 7.07 -3.15
C LYS A 244 9.24 5.71 -2.46
N PRO A 245 10.37 5.03 -2.13
CA PRO A 245 10.34 3.83 -1.33
C PRO A 245 10.02 4.18 0.13
N VAL A 246 9.38 3.26 0.85
CA VAL A 246 9.19 3.42 2.30
C VAL A 246 10.56 3.35 2.98
N PRO A 247 10.86 4.24 3.94
CA PRO A 247 12.15 4.23 4.62
C PRO A 247 12.48 2.86 5.21
N THR A 248 13.64 2.32 4.85
CA THR A 248 14.11 1.00 5.33
C THR A 248 14.98 1.12 6.58
N SER A 249 15.56 2.29 6.83
CA SER A 249 16.47 2.50 7.96
C SER A 249 15.75 3.15 9.16
N PRO A 250 15.99 2.66 10.39
CA PRO A 250 15.49 3.27 11.62
C PRO A 250 16.02 4.70 11.85
N MET A 251 17.12 5.07 11.17
CA MET A 251 17.68 6.43 11.19
C MET A 251 16.89 7.42 10.33
N THR A 252 15.88 6.95 9.59
CA THR A 252 14.99 7.81 8.81
C THR A 252 13.80 8.24 9.67
N MET A 253 13.79 9.52 10.05
CA MET A 253 12.75 10.13 10.87
C MET A 253 11.73 10.85 9.98
N ARG A 254 10.43 10.56 10.18
CA ARG A 254 9.32 11.27 9.53
C ARG A 254 8.87 12.42 10.43
N ARG A 255 9.05 13.66 9.99
CA ARG A 255 9.24 14.78 10.93
C ARG A 255 8.69 16.12 10.53
N ASN A 256 7.80 16.20 9.56
CA ASN A 256 7.08 17.46 9.44
C ASN A 256 5.99 17.52 10.53
N PRO A 257 5.97 18.57 11.37
CA PRO A 257 4.82 18.83 12.22
C PRO A 257 3.59 19.01 11.31
N PRO A 258 2.39 18.65 11.78
CA PRO A 258 1.22 18.66 10.92
C PRO A 258 0.98 20.06 10.36
N ALA A 259 0.82 20.15 9.05
CA ALA A 259 0.40 21.36 8.37
C ALA A 259 -0.95 21.83 8.92
N LEU A 260 -1.27 23.12 8.76
CA LEU A 260 -2.54 23.68 9.27
C LEU A 260 -3.76 22.89 8.80
N ALA A 261 -3.78 22.43 7.55
CA ALA A 261 -4.83 21.58 7.01
C ALA A 261 -4.88 20.20 7.69
N GLU A 262 -3.74 19.56 7.94
CA GLU A 262 -3.67 18.25 8.60
C GLU A 262 -4.14 18.33 10.06
N ARG A 263 -3.85 19.43 10.76
CA ARG A 263 -4.40 19.67 12.11
C ARG A 263 -5.92 19.79 12.09
N LEU A 264 -6.49 20.43 11.06
CA LEU A 264 -7.93 20.52 10.89
C LEU A 264 -8.54 19.14 10.62
N TYR A 265 -7.95 18.36 9.70
CA TYR A 265 -8.43 17.01 9.40
C TYR A 265 -8.30 16.06 10.59
N LEU A 266 -7.22 16.16 11.37
CA LEU A 266 -7.06 15.42 12.62
C LEU A 266 -8.21 15.74 13.59
N LYS A 267 -8.57 17.02 13.78
CA LYS A 267 -9.73 17.39 14.63
C LYS A 267 -11.05 16.80 14.13
N ILE A 268 -11.25 16.76 12.81
CA ILE A 268 -12.45 16.13 12.22
C ILE A 268 -12.47 14.64 12.53
N ILE A 269 -11.34 13.96 12.33
CA ILE A 269 -11.20 12.52 12.58
C ILE A 269 -11.33 12.20 14.07
N ASP A 270 -10.77 13.02 14.97
CA ASP A 270 -10.98 12.94 16.42
C ASP A 270 -12.49 12.97 16.75
N GLY A 271 -13.23 13.92 16.17
CA GLY A 271 -14.66 14.05 16.40
C GLY A 271 -15.48 12.87 15.89
N LEU A 272 -15.01 12.16 14.85
CA LEU A 272 -15.66 10.95 14.33
C LEU A 272 -15.33 9.73 15.19
N LEU A 273 -14.06 9.53 15.52
CA LEU A 273 -13.63 8.41 16.36
C LEU A 273 -14.18 8.55 17.79
N GLY A 274 -14.37 9.77 18.28
CA GLY A 274 -15.04 10.03 19.57
C GLY A 274 -16.49 9.55 19.64
N LYS A 275 -17.14 9.29 18.49
CA LYS A 275 -18.50 8.72 18.42
C LYS A 275 -18.52 7.19 18.38
N MET A 276 -17.36 6.53 18.47
CA MET A 276 -17.30 5.07 18.49
C MET A 276 -18.02 4.51 19.71
N VAL A 277 -18.87 3.51 19.47
CA VAL A 277 -19.71 2.86 20.49
C VAL A 277 -19.23 1.43 20.78
N LYS A 278 -18.60 0.77 19.80
CA LYS A 278 -18.10 -0.60 19.91
C LYS A 278 -16.59 -0.63 20.08
N GLY A 279 -16.09 -1.41 21.03
CA GLY A 279 -14.66 -1.63 21.27
C GLY A 279 -13.87 -0.35 21.59
N ARG A 280 -12.54 -0.45 21.46
CA ARG A 280 -11.60 0.65 21.73
C ARG A 280 -10.55 0.77 20.64
N LEU A 281 -10.25 2.00 20.25
CA LEU A 281 -9.20 2.28 19.27
C LEU A 281 -8.08 3.08 19.92
N LYS A 282 -6.86 2.55 19.87
CA LYS A 282 -5.63 3.26 20.24
C LYS A 282 -4.93 3.77 18.98
N MET A 283 -4.81 5.07 18.83
CA MET A 283 -4.11 5.72 17.71
C MET A 283 -2.79 6.33 18.19
N THR A 284 -1.68 5.87 17.63
CA THR A 284 -0.34 6.46 17.85
C THR A 284 0.00 7.40 16.70
N LEU A 285 0.27 8.67 16.99
CA LEU A 285 0.66 9.70 16.02
C LEU A 285 2.14 9.61 15.64
N PRO A 286 2.58 10.24 14.52
CA PRO A 286 3.99 10.23 14.12
C PRO A 286 4.96 10.81 15.17
N GLY A 287 4.45 11.69 16.05
CA GLY A 287 5.23 12.28 17.15
C GLY A 287 5.37 11.39 18.39
N GLY A 288 4.74 10.20 18.41
CA GLY A 288 4.69 9.29 19.57
C GLY A 288 3.47 9.49 20.47
N ASP A 289 2.80 10.64 20.36
CA ASP A 289 1.56 10.90 21.10
C ASP A 289 0.51 9.84 20.82
N THR A 290 -0.12 9.33 21.88
CA THR A 290 -1.17 8.33 21.79
C THR A 290 -2.53 8.95 22.12
N ARG A 291 -3.55 8.57 21.35
CA ARG A 291 -4.96 8.91 21.58
C ARG A 291 -5.78 7.64 21.69
N SER A 292 -6.83 7.67 22.51
CA SER A 292 -7.72 6.52 22.72
C SER A 292 -9.16 6.95 22.47
N TYR A 293 -9.91 6.12 21.76
CA TYR A 293 -11.32 6.34 21.44
C TYR A 293 -12.17 5.12 21.83
N GLY A 294 -13.45 5.36 22.07
CA GLY A 294 -14.38 4.37 22.65
C GLY A 294 -14.57 4.57 24.16
N HIS A 295 -15.58 3.90 24.72
CA HIS A 295 -15.97 4.06 26.13
C HIS A 295 -15.22 3.06 27.03
N THR A 296 -14.85 3.49 28.24
CA THR A 296 -14.29 2.61 29.27
C THR A 296 -15.32 1.52 29.63
N GLY A 297 -14.95 0.25 29.47
CA GLY A 297 -15.85 -0.89 29.73
C GLY A 297 -16.79 -1.24 28.56
N ALA A 298 -16.64 -0.62 27.39
CA ALA A 298 -17.39 -1.02 26.20
C ALA A 298 -17.02 -2.47 25.81
N PRO A 299 -18.00 -3.38 25.66
CA PRO A 299 -17.72 -4.71 25.14
C PRO A 299 -17.26 -4.60 23.68
N GLY A 300 -16.18 -5.30 23.32
CA GLY A 300 -15.69 -5.38 21.95
C GLY A 300 -14.16 -5.45 21.83
N PRO A 301 -13.64 -5.63 20.61
CA PRO A 301 -12.21 -5.77 20.37
C PRO A 301 -11.45 -4.45 20.59
N GLU A 302 -10.18 -4.57 20.98
CA GLU A 302 -9.23 -3.46 20.98
C GLU A 302 -8.48 -3.43 19.64
N GLY A 303 -8.44 -2.27 18.99
CA GLY A 303 -7.72 -2.04 17.75
C GLY A 303 -6.59 -1.04 17.96
N GLY A 304 -5.43 -1.29 17.35
CA GLY A 304 -4.30 -0.37 17.33
C GLY A 304 -4.08 0.19 15.93
N ILE A 305 -3.90 1.50 15.80
CA ILE A 305 -3.48 2.13 14.54
C ILE A 305 -2.27 3.02 14.80
N ARG A 306 -1.19 2.78 14.04
CA ARG A 306 0.02 3.62 14.08
C ARG A 306 0.07 4.48 12.84
N ILE A 307 -0.04 5.79 13.02
CA ILE A 307 0.08 6.78 11.95
C ILE A 307 1.56 7.10 11.77
N ASN A 308 2.06 6.81 10.57
CA ASN A 308 3.44 7.06 10.21
C ASN A 308 3.62 8.45 9.58
N ASP A 309 2.55 9.07 9.06
CA ASP A 309 2.59 10.35 8.36
C ASP A 309 1.27 11.13 8.51
N TYR A 310 1.34 12.44 8.79
CA TYR A 310 0.15 13.28 9.01
C TYR A 310 -0.72 13.48 7.75
N SER A 311 -0.17 13.25 6.55
CA SER A 311 -0.95 13.27 5.31
C SER A 311 -2.06 12.21 5.29
N PHE A 312 -1.96 11.16 6.12
CA PHE A 312 -3.03 10.19 6.41
C PHE A 312 -4.38 10.86 6.68
N PHE A 313 -4.40 11.90 7.52
CA PHE A 313 -5.65 12.56 7.91
C PHE A 313 -6.32 13.24 6.72
N SER A 314 -5.53 13.88 5.85
CA SER A 314 -6.03 14.47 4.61
C SER A 314 -6.55 13.41 3.63
N ARG A 315 -5.84 12.27 3.51
CA ARG A 315 -6.26 11.15 2.64
C ARG A 315 -7.62 10.61 3.03
N ILE A 316 -7.83 10.35 4.33
CA ILE A 316 -9.11 9.84 4.82
C ILE A 316 -10.21 10.88 4.70
N ALA A 317 -9.96 12.13 5.06
CA ALA A 317 -10.98 13.17 4.99
C ALA A 317 -11.48 13.41 3.54
N LEU A 318 -10.59 13.33 2.55
CA LEU A 318 -10.89 13.60 1.14
C LEU A 318 -11.37 12.36 0.37
N HIS A 319 -10.92 11.17 0.74
CA HIS A 319 -11.16 9.94 -0.04
C HIS A 319 -11.86 8.82 0.76
N GLY A 320 -12.22 9.07 2.03
CA GLY A 320 -12.99 8.15 2.87
C GLY A 320 -12.33 6.77 3.00
N GLU A 321 -13.16 5.72 2.88
CA GLU A 321 -12.72 4.32 2.93
C GLU A 321 -11.66 3.99 1.84
N VAL A 322 -11.83 4.52 0.63
CA VAL A 322 -10.82 4.34 -0.44
C VAL A 322 -9.49 4.97 -0.02
N GLY A 323 -9.55 6.15 0.61
CA GLY A 323 -8.39 6.82 1.17
C GLY A 323 -7.71 6.04 2.30
N LEU A 324 -8.48 5.33 3.13
CA LEU A 324 -7.94 4.49 4.20
C LEU A 324 -7.07 3.36 3.62
N GLY A 325 -7.56 2.65 2.61
CA GLY A 325 -6.81 1.59 1.94
C GLY A 325 -5.61 2.10 1.14
N GLU A 326 -5.77 3.20 0.38
CA GLU A 326 -4.66 3.82 -0.36
C GLU A 326 -3.56 4.32 0.58
N ALA A 327 -3.93 4.97 1.70
CA ALA A 327 -2.98 5.40 2.71
C ALA A 327 -2.24 4.23 3.37
N TYR A 328 -2.88 3.06 3.50
CA TYR A 328 -2.20 1.85 3.97
C TYR A 328 -1.17 1.40 2.94
N VAL A 329 -1.54 1.29 1.66
CA VAL A 329 -0.62 0.90 0.57
C VAL A 329 0.59 1.84 0.48
N GLU A 330 0.36 3.14 0.61
CA GLU A 330 1.39 4.20 0.64
C GLU A 330 2.27 4.16 1.91
N GLY A 331 1.90 3.37 2.93
CA GLY A 331 2.65 3.26 4.19
C GLY A 331 2.49 4.48 5.11
N LEU A 332 1.37 5.21 5.00
CA LEU A 332 1.04 6.34 5.87
C LEU A 332 0.55 5.89 7.24
N TRP A 333 0.10 4.64 7.36
CA TRP A 333 -0.30 4.03 8.62
C TRP A 333 -0.11 2.51 8.60
N ASP A 334 -0.03 1.90 9.78
CA ASP A 334 0.08 0.46 10.02
C ASP A 334 -0.80 0.01 11.21
N SER A 335 -1.03 -1.29 11.31
CA SER A 335 -1.66 -1.97 12.45
C SER A 335 -0.95 -3.30 12.69
N ASP A 336 -0.82 -3.70 13.96
CA ASP A 336 -0.29 -5.01 14.33
C ASP A 336 -1.32 -6.13 14.07
N ASP A 337 -2.61 -5.82 14.22
CA ASP A 337 -3.74 -6.67 13.84
C ASP A 337 -4.65 -5.91 12.85
N LEU A 338 -4.33 -6.02 11.57
CA LEU A 338 -5.07 -5.32 10.53
C LEU A 338 -6.53 -5.85 10.38
N PRO A 339 -6.80 -7.17 10.32
CA PRO A 339 -8.17 -7.67 10.29
C PRO A 339 -9.00 -7.28 11.52
N GLY A 340 -8.40 -7.28 12.72
CA GLY A 340 -9.06 -6.82 13.96
C GLY A 340 -9.42 -5.34 13.91
N LEU A 341 -8.46 -4.48 13.54
CA LEU A 341 -8.70 -3.04 13.38
C LEU A 341 -9.78 -2.74 12.34
N LEU A 342 -9.71 -3.37 11.16
CA LEU A 342 -10.71 -3.16 10.11
C LEU A 342 -12.09 -3.66 10.56
N GLY A 343 -12.15 -4.78 11.29
CA GLY A 343 -13.38 -5.26 11.92
C GLY A 343 -14.00 -4.22 12.87
N LEU A 344 -13.19 -3.66 13.77
CA LEU A 344 -13.62 -2.61 14.69
C LEU A 344 -14.19 -1.38 13.96
N LEU A 345 -13.55 -0.96 12.86
CA LEU A 345 -14.03 0.15 12.04
C LEU A 345 -15.35 -0.19 11.32
N ILE A 346 -15.50 -1.43 10.83
CA ILE A 346 -16.74 -1.90 10.20
C ILE A 346 -17.90 -1.91 11.20
N GLU A 347 -17.68 -2.39 12.42
CA GLU A 347 -18.72 -2.41 13.48
C GLU A 347 -19.16 -0.99 13.88
N ASN A 348 -18.28 -0.01 13.76
CA ASN A 348 -18.56 1.40 14.03
C ASN A 348 -18.95 2.21 12.78
N ARG A 349 -19.16 1.57 11.61
CA ARG A 349 -19.39 2.28 10.33
C ARG A 349 -20.50 3.32 10.36
N ASN A 350 -21.58 3.07 11.09
CA ASN A 350 -22.71 4.01 11.16
C ASN A 350 -22.31 5.33 11.86
N ALA A 351 -21.48 5.25 12.89
CA ALA A 351 -20.96 6.42 13.60
C ALA A 351 -19.95 7.19 12.73
N LEU A 352 -19.16 6.45 11.93
CA LEU A 352 -18.13 7.02 11.06
C LEU A 352 -18.72 7.65 9.78
N GLN A 353 -19.76 7.06 9.19
CA GLN A 353 -20.35 7.47 7.89
C GLN A 353 -20.90 8.90 7.86
N GLN A 354 -21.31 9.47 8.99
CA GLN A 354 -21.95 10.79 9.06
C GLN A 354 -20.98 11.98 8.83
N GLY A 355 -19.65 11.76 8.87
CA GLY A 355 -18.65 12.83 8.77
C GLY A 355 -18.07 13.11 7.40
N TYR A 356 -18.27 12.23 6.41
CA TYR A 356 -17.51 12.24 5.15
C TYR A 356 -18.17 13.06 4.03
N THR A 357 -19.35 13.62 4.23
CA THR A 357 -20.29 13.96 3.14
C THR A 357 -19.87 15.15 2.28
N CYS A 358 -19.26 16.20 2.83
CA CYS A 358 -18.98 17.42 2.06
C CYS A 358 -17.67 17.38 1.22
N PHE A 359 -16.58 16.82 1.75
CA PHE A 359 -15.26 16.89 1.08
C PHE A 359 -14.99 15.71 0.12
N SER A 360 -15.67 14.58 0.30
CA SER A 360 -15.46 13.36 -0.51
C SER A 360 -16.36 13.25 -1.76
N ALA A 361 -17.26 14.21 -2.00
CA ALA A 361 -18.23 14.10 -3.09
C ALA A 361 -17.57 14.05 -4.48
N LEU A 362 -16.54 14.87 -4.70
CA LEU A 362 -15.80 14.92 -5.96
C LEU A 362 -15.00 13.64 -6.22
N SER A 363 -14.32 13.11 -5.19
CA SER A 363 -13.56 11.87 -5.29
C SER A 363 -14.47 10.66 -5.51
N ARG A 364 -15.64 10.63 -4.83
CA ARG A 364 -16.69 9.62 -5.06
C ARG A 364 -17.24 9.67 -6.48
N TRP A 365 -17.52 10.86 -7.00
CA TRP A 365 -17.98 11.00 -8.39
C TRP A 365 -16.93 10.54 -9.40
N ASN A 366 -15.66 10.87 -9.19
CA ASN A 366 -14.59 10.40 -10.06
C ASN A 366 -14.45 8.86 -10.03
N ASN A 367 -14.50 8.25 -8.83
CA ASN A 367 -14.48 6.80 -8.69
C ASN A 367 -15.71 6.14 -9.35
N PHE A 368 -16.89 6.73 -9.20
CA PHE A 368 -18.11 6.27 -9.86
C PHE A 368 -17.99 6.33 -11.38
N ARG A 369 -17.50 7.44 -11.93
CA ARG A 369 -17.25 7.56 -13.38
C ARG A 369 -16.25 6.52 -13.90
N LEU A 370 -15.16 6.30 -13.18
CA LEU A 370 -14.17 5.27 -13.53
C LEU A 370 -14.79 3.87 -13.50
N HIS A 371 -15.62 3.56 -12.50
CA HIS A 371 -16.32 2.29 -12.44
C HIS A 371 -17.31 2.11 -13.60
N CYS A 372 -18.14 3.12 -13.90
CA CYS A 372 -19.06 3.07 -15.04
C CYS A 372 -18.35 2.96 -16.40
N SER A 373 -17.10 3.40 -16.51
CA SER A 373 -16.29 3.24 -17.73
C SER A 373 -15.77 1.82 -17.97
N ARG A 374 -16.06 0.86 -17.07
CA ARG A 374 -15.62 -0.54 -17.15
C ARG A 374 -16.80 -1.52 -17.20
N PRO A 375 -17.69 -1.45 -18.20
CA PRO A 375 -18.88 -2.30 -18.28
C PRO A 375 -18.53 -3.76 -18.61
N ASN A 376 -19.30 -4.71 -18.06
CA ASN A 376 -19.12 -6.17 -18.28
C ASN A 376 -19.78 -6.67 -19.59
N THR A 377 -19.61 -5.92 -20.68
CA THR A 377 -19.86 -6.40 -22.05
C THR A 377 -18.91 -7.56 -22.37
N ILE A 378 -19.13 -8.34 -23.45
CA ILE A 378 -18.22 -9.45 -23.82
C ILE A 378 -16.75 -9.02 -23.87
N SER A 379 -16.45 -7.92 -24.58
CA SER A 379 -15.09 -7.37 -24.63
C SER A 379 -14.62 -6.80 -23.29
N GLY A 380 -15.52 -6.20 -22.51
CA GLY A 380 -15.21 -5.57 -21.22
C GLY A 380 -14.94 -6.59 -20.10
N SER A 381 -15.73 -7.66 -20.01
CA SER A 381 -15.53 -8.77 -19.08
C SER A 381 -14.16 -9.39 -19.29
N ARG A 382 -13.75 -9.62 -20.54
CA ARG A 382 -12.41 -10.12 -20.86
C ARG A 382 -11.31 -9.17 -20.35
N ALA A 383 -11.41 -7.87 -20.65
CA ALA A 383 -10.41 -6.89 -20.21
C ALA A 383 -10.32 -6.75 -18.68
N ASN A 384 -11.46 -6.79 -17.98
CA ASN A 384 -11.53 -6.70 -16.52
C ASN A 384 -10.91 -7.95 -15.85
N ILE A 385 -11.18 -9.14 -16.40
CA ILE A 385 -10.66 -10.43 -15.89
C ILE A 385 -9.16 -10.58 -16.21
N GLU A 386 -8.72 -10.23 -17.43
CA GLU A 386 -7.31 -10.22 -17.83
C GLU A 386 -6.48 -9.35 -16.87
N ALA A 387 -6.89 -8.10 -16.63
CA ALA A 387 -6.19 -7.19 -15.71
C ALA A 387 -6.03 -7.71 -14.27
N HIS A 388 -6.89 -8.62 -13.81
CA HIS A 388 -6.79 -9.25 -12.48
C HIS A 388 -5.93 -10.52 -12.49
N TYR A 389 -6.06 -11.37 -13.52
CA TYR A 389 -5.35 -12.66 -13.61
C TYR A 389 -4.01 -12.60 -14.36
N ASP A 390 -3.62 -11.44 -14.89
CA ASP A 390 -2.31 -11.16 -15.51
C ASP A 390 -1.12 -11.33 -14.54
N LEU A 391 -1.38 -11.50 -13.24
CA LEU A 391 -0.34 -11.77 -12.24
C LEU A 391 0.30 -13.16 -12.38
N GLY A 392 -0.32 -14.06 -13.17
CA GLY A 392 0.25 -15.37 -13.53
C GLY A 392 0.08 -16.44 -12.45
N ALA A 393 0.16 -17.72 -12.86
CA ALA A 393 -0.06 -18.86 -11.98
C ALA A 393 0.94 -18.92 -10.81
N ASP A 394 2.20 -18.56 -11.04
CA ASP A 394 3.24 -18.57 -10.00
C ASP A 394 2.89 -17.66 -8.82
N PHE A 395 2.28 -16.50 -9.09
CA PHE A 395 1.85 -15.57 -8.05
C PHE A 395 0.75 -16.20 -7.18
N TYR A 396 -0.30 -16.73 -7.82
CA TYR A 396 -1.42 -17.37 -7.11
C TYR A 396 -0.96 -18.62 -6.34
N GLY A 397 -0.02 -19.39 -6.89
CA GLY A 397 0.56 -20.56 -6.24
C GLY A 397 1.30 -20.24 -4.92
N THR A 398 1.65 -18.98 -4.66
CA THR A 398 2.28 -18.60 -3.38
C THR A 398 1.34 -18.63 -2.16
N PHE A 399 0.03 -18.65 -2.37
CA PHE A 399 -0.95 -18.62 -1.28
C PHE A 399 -2.18 -19.53 -1.47
N LEU A 400 -2.48 -19.98 -2.69
CA LEU A 400 -3.51 -20.97 -2.95
C LEU A 400 -3.06 -22.37 -2.50
N ASP A 401 -4.00 -23.31 -2.52
CA ASP A 401 -3.73 -24.73 -2.39
C ASP A 401 -3.31 -25.33 -3.75
N GLU A 402 -2.94 -26.61 -3.77
CA GLU A 402 -2.47 -27.30 -4.97
C GLU A 402 -3.52 -27.36 -6.09
N THR A 403 -4.81 -27.31 -5.78
CA THR A 403 -5.87 -27.25 -6.81
C THR A 403 -5.97 -25.91 -7.51
N MET A 404 -5.18 -24.91 -7.06
CA MET A 404 -5.21 -23.52 -7.54
C MET A 404 -6.61 -22.90 -7.40
N THR A 405 -7.33 -23.22 -6.33
CA THR A 405 -8.71 -22.76 -6.15
C THR A 405 -8.77 -21.39 -5.51
N TYR A 406 -9.09 -20.37 -6.32
CA TYR A 406 -9.30 -18.99 -5.85
C TYR A 406 -10.78 -18.70 -5.57
N SER A 407 -11.36 -19.44 -4.64
CA SER A 407 -12.73 -19.29 -4.12
C SER A 407 -12.80 -19.81 -2.67
N CYS A 408 -13.92 -19.58 -1.98
CA CYS A 408 -14.22 -20.07 -0.64
C CYS A 408 -14.09 -21.59 -0.54
N GLY A 409 -13.43 -22.08 0.51
CA GLY A 409 -13.46 -23.50 0.89
C GLY A 409 -14.60 -23.79 1.89
N ILE A 410 -14.80 -25.07 2.24
CA ILE A 410 -15.76 -25.50 3.28
C ILE A 410 -14.99 -26.28 4.35
N PHE A 411 -15.00 -25.77 5.58
CA PHE A 411 -14.34 -26.38 6.74
C PHE A 411 -15.39 -27.19 7.51
N LEU A 412 -15.29 -28.51 7.48
CA LEU A 412 -16.18 -29.42 8.21
C LEU A 412 -15.65 -29.67 9.63
N ASP A 413 -14.33 -29.60 9.81
CA ASP A 413 -13.65 -29.63 11.10
C ASP A 413 -12.82 -28.34 11.30
N PRO A 414 -12.74 -27.76 12.51
CA PRO A 414 -11.86 -26.63 12.80
C PRO A 414 -10.37 -26.85 12.47
N ALA A 415 -9.92 -28.11 12.45
CA ALA A 415 -8.56 -28.51 12.11
C ALA A 415 -8.33 -28.72 10.60
N ASP A 416 -9.37 -28.60 9.77
CA ASP A 416 -9.24 -28.75 8.31
C ASP A 416 -8.19 -27.77 7.75
N THR A 417 -7.30 -28.30 6.92
CA THR A 417 -6.35 -27.50 6.15
C THR A 417 -7.06 -26.75 5.02
N LEU A 418 -6.37 -25.79 4.38
CA LEU A 418 -6.94 -25.12 3.21
C LEU A 418 -7.22 -26.13 2.08
N GLU A 419 -6.30 -27.06 1.86
CA GLU A 419 -6.41 -28.14 0.88
C GLU A 419 -7.68 -28.97 1.14
N GLN A 420 -7.86 -29.43 2.37
CA GLN A 420 -9.02 -30.24 2.75
C GLN A 420 -10.31 -29.42 2.58
N ALA A 421 -10.31 -28.15 2.96
CA ALA A 421 -11.47 -27.29 2.83
C ALA A 421 -11.86 -27.05 1.35
N GLN A 422 -10.89 -26.96 0.45
CA GLN A 422 -11.17 -26.84 -0.98
C GLN A 422 -11.77 -28.12 -1.55
N VAL A 423 -11.22 -29.29 -1.19
CA VAL A 423 -11.77 -30.59 -1.59
C VAL A 423 -13.20 -30.77 -1.04
N ASN A 424 -13.44 -30.41 0.22
CA ASN A 424 -14.77 -30.44 0.83
C ASN A 424 -15.75 -29.56 0.05
N LYS A 425 -15.35 -28.35 -0.34
CA LYS A 425 -16.17 -27.46 -1.15
C LYS A 425 -16.50 -28.07 -2.52
N MET A 426 -15.52 -28.64 -3.20
CA MET A 426 -15.73 -29.25 -4.51
C MET A 426 -16.70 -30.44 -4.42
N ARG A 427 -16.57 -31.27 -3.38
CA ARG A 427 -17.52 -32.35 -3.09
C ARG A 427 -18.92 -31.82 -2.82
N ALA A 428 -19.06 -30.82 -1.95
CA ALA A 428 -20.36 -30.22 -1.66
C ALA A 428 -21.06 -29.67 -2.92
N VAL A 429 -20.31 -29.04 -3.83
CA VAL A 429 -20.85 -28.56 -5.11
C VAL A 429 -21.33 -29.73 -5.99
N MET A 430 -20.54 -30.80 -6.11
CA MET A 430 -20.93 -31.99 -6.88
C MET A 430 -22.11 -32.74 -6.28
N ASP A 431 -22.14 -32.87 -4.96
CA ASP A 431 -23.21 -33.53 -4.21
C ASP A 431 -24.51 -32.76 -4.41
N LYS A 432 -24.49 -31.42 -4.29
CA LYS A 432 -25.64 -30.55 -4.59
C LYS A 432 -26.08 -30.63 -6.05
N ALA A 433 -25.13 -30.85 -6.96
CA ALA A 433 -25.42 -31.05 -8.38
C ALA A 433 -25.91 -32.48 -8.67
N HIS A 434 -25.88 -33.43 -7.73
CA HIS A 434 -26.21 -34.84 -7.98
C HIS A 434 -25.47 -35.37 -9.22
N THR A 435 -24.14 -35.11 -9.30
CA THR A 435 -23.33 -35.45 -10.46
C THR A 435 -22.94 -36.94 -10.46
N GLY A 436 -23.31 -37.67 -11.50
CA GLY A 436 -22.96 -39.05 -11.76
C GLY A 436 -22.06 -39.24 -12.99
N ARG A 437 -21.63 -40.48 -13.24
CA ARG A 437 -20.69 -40.84 -14.31
C ARG A 437 -21.18 -40.51 -15.72
N ASP A 438 -22.49 -40.54 -15.93
CA ASP A 438 -23.09 -40.35 -17.26
C ASP A 438 -23.49 -38.89 -17.52
N ASP A 439 -23.32 -38.00 -16.53
CA ASP A 439 -23.63 -36.58 -16.68
C ASP A 439 -22.54 -35.85 -17.48
N HIS A 440 -22.97 -34.84 -18.24
CA HIS A 440 -22.10 -33.84 -18.83
C HIS A 440 -22.29 -32.50 -18.11
N VAL A 441 -21.24 -32.04 -17.43
CA VAL A 441 -21.23 -30.81 -16.63
C VAL A 441 -20.63 -29.65 -17.42
N LEU A 442 -21.29 -28.50 -17.40
CA LEU A 442 -20.73 -27.21 -17.81
C LEU A 442 -20.28 -26.42 -16.58
N GLU A 443 -19.00 -26.07 -16.50
CA GLU A 443 -18.47 -25.15 -15.50
C GLU A 443 -18.26 -23.76 -16.10
N ILE A 444 -19.09 -22.81 -15.69
CA ILE A 444 -19.02 -21.41 -16.10
C ILE A 444 -18.01 -20.69 -15.21
N GLY A 445 -16.85 -20.34 -15.78
CA GLY A 445 -15.76 -19.71 -15.04
C GLY A 445 -14.85 -20.74 -14.35
N CYS A 446 -14.27 -21.66 -15.12
CA CYS A 446 -13.53 -22.81 -14.59
C CYS A 446 -12.18 -22.51 -13.92
N GLY A 447 -11.77 -21.24 -13.90
CA GLY A 447 -10.51 -20.80 -13.31
C GLY A 447 -9.32 -21.62 -13.82
N TRP A 448 -8.55 -22.16 -12.88
CA TRP A 448 -7.34 -22.95 -13.16
C TRP A 448 -7.62 -24.46 -13.38
N GLY A 449 -8.89 -24.87 -13.46
CA GLY A 449 -9.31 -26.24 -13.76
C GLY A 449 -9.36 -27.20 -12.57
N GLY A 450 -9.18 -26.71 -11.33
CA GLY A 450 -9.14 -27.55 -10.13
C GLY A 450 -10.43 -28.35 -9.90
N LEU A 451 -11.59 -27.69 -9.99
CA LEU A 451 -12.88 -28.36 -9.80
C LEU A 451 -13.14 -29.42 -10.87
N ALA A 452 -12.88 -29.11 -12.14
CA ALA A 452 -13.02 -30.07 -13.24
C ALA A 452 -12.24 -31.36 -13.01
N ILE A 453 -10.98 -31.25 -12.60
CA ILE A 453 -10.09 -32.39 -12.39
C ILE A 453 -10.57 -33.23 -11.21
N GLU A 454 -10.86 -32.61 -10.07
CA GLU A 454 -11.33 -33.34 -8.88
C GLU A 454 -12.69 -33.99 -9.14
N ALA A 455 -13.58 -33.32 -9.89
CA ALA A 455 -14.89 -33.85 -10.18
C ALA A 455 -14.88 -35.06 -11.10
N VAL A 456 -14.10 -35.00 -12.19
CA VAL A 456 -13.97 -36.13 -13.11
C VAL A 456 -13.23 -37.29 -12.46
N LYS A 457 -12.22 -37.04 -11.62
CA LYS A 457 -11.56 -38.10 -10.84
C LYS A 457 -12.52 -38.80 -9.89
N ALA A 458 -13.41 -38.06 -9.23
CA ALA A 458 -14.35 -38.61 -8.26
C ALA A 458 -15.53 -39.37 -8.89
N THR A 459 -16.06 -38.88 -10.02
CA THR A 459 -17.33 -39.36 -10.59
C THR A 459 -17.19 -40.07 -11.93
N GLY A 460 -16.15 -39.77 -12.70
CA GLY A 460 -15.98 -40.22 -14.09
C GLY A 460 -16.90 -39.50 -15.10
N CYS A 461 -17.57 -38.42 -14.70
CA CYS A 461 -18.42 -37.61 -15.58
C CYS A 461 -17.65 -36.96 -16.74
N SER A 462 -18.37 -36.42 -17.71
CA SER A 462 -17.80 -35.55 -18.74
C SER A 462 -17.90 -34.09 -18.30
N TRP A 463 -16.88 -33.30 -18.58
CA TRP A 463 -16.77 -31.92 -18.10
C TRP A 463 -16.39 -30.95 -19.22
N THR A 464 -17.06 -29.81 -19.27
CA THR A 464 -16.70 -28.68 -20.12
C THR A 464 -16.51 -27.44 -19.25
N GLY A 465 -15.26 -27.01 -19.07
CA GLY A 465 -14.93 -25.78 -18.36
C GLY A 465 -14.73 -24.63 -19.33
N ILE A 466 -15.28 -23.46 -19.03
CA ILE A 466 -15.07 -22.25 -19.84
C ILE A 466 -14.41 -21.15 -19.01
N THR A 467 -13.50 -20.42 -19.62
CA THR A 467 -12.91 -19.19 -19.06
C THR A 467 -12.73 -18.15 -20.16
N VAL A 468 -12.67 -16.88 -19.79
CA VAL A 468 -12.30 -15.78 -20.70
C VAL A 468 -10.84 -15.34 -20.53
N SER A 469 -10.12 -15.90 -19.56
CA SER A 469 -8.70 -15.63 -19.33
C SER A 469 -7.82 -16.61 -20.12
N ARG A 470 -6.96 -16.07 -20.98
CA ARG A 470 -5.99 -16.87 -21.76
C ARG A 470 -5.05 -17.65 -20.84
N THR A 471 -4.54 -17.00 -19.80
CA THR A 471 -3.60 -17.59 -18.83
C THR A 471 -4.23 -18.77 -18.09
N GLN A 472 -5.49 -18.62 -17.65
CA GLN A 472 -6.24 -19.71 -17.01
C GLN A 472 -6.50 -20.87 -17.99
N TYR A 473 -6.92 -20.56 -19.23
CA TYR A 473 -7.15 -21.56 -20.27
C TYR A 473 -5.90 -22.41 -20.53
N GLU A 474 -4.75 -21.76 -20.73
CA GLU A 474 -3.48 -22.45 -21.00
C GLU A 474 -3.05 -23.34 -19.82
N TYR A 475 -3.14 -22.80 -18.60
CA TYR A 475 -2.80 -23.54 -17.39
C TYR A 475 -3.74 -24.74 -17.16
N ALA A 476 -5.06 -24.52 -17.20
CA ALA A 476 -6.05 -25.56 -16.96
C ALA A 476 -5.92 -26.69 -17.98
N ARG A 477 -5.75 -26.36 -19.27
CA ARG A 477 -5.54 -27.35 -20.33
C ARG A 477 -4.25 -28.16 -20.12
N ALA A 478 -3.15 -27.49 -19.75
CA ALA A 478 -1.90 -28.18 -19.45
C ALA A 478 -2.04 -29.14 -18.27
N ARG A 479 -2.75 -28.73 -17.22
CA ARG A 479 -3.00 -29.56 -16.03
C ARG A 479 -3.91 -30.76 -16.33
N VAL A 480 -4.99 -30.56 -17.09
CA VAL A 480 -5.87 -31.65 -17.56
C VAL A 480 -5.08 -32.70 -18.34
N LYS A 481 -4.18 -32.25 -19.22
CA LYS A 481 -3.29 -33.13 -19.97
C LYS A 481 -2.31 -33.89 -19.08
N GLN A 482 -1.70 -33.20 -18.11
CA GLN A 482 -0.78 -33.82 -17.15
C GLN A 482 -1.46 -34.93 -16.33
N GLU A 483 -2.74 -34.76 -16.02
CA GLU A 483 -3.56 -35.75 -15.30
C GLU A 483 -4.13 -36.86 -16.21
N GLY A 484 -3.93 -36.77 -17.54
CA GLY A 484 -4.44 -37.75 -18.50
C GLY A 484 -5.96 -37.74 -18.66
N LEU A 485 -6.62 -36.61 -18.42
CA LEU A 485 -8.09 -36.49 -18.39
C LEU A 485 -8.67 -35.82 -19.66
N GLU A 486 -7.90 -35.68 -20.73
CA GLU A 486 -8.31 -34.99 -21.97
C GLU A 486 -9.53 -35.64 -22.65
N ASP A 487 -9.76 -36.95 -22.44
CA ASP A 487 -10.92 -37.67 -22.98
C ASP A 487 -12.24 -37.32 -22.27
N ARG A 488 -12.17 -36.69 -21.09
CA ARG A 488 -13.33 -36.38 -20.24
C ARG A 488 -13.48 -34.90 -19.95
N ILE A 489 -12.39 -34.13 -19.96
CA ILE A 489 -12.40 -32.70 -19.66
C ILE A 489 -12.04 -31.91 -20.91
N THR A 490 -12.96 -31.06 -21.34
CA THR A 490 -12.71 -30.04 -22.37
C THR A 490 -12.64 -28.66 -21.71
N ILE A 491 -11.56 -27.91 -21.95
CA ILE A 491 -11.45 -26.51 -21.51
C ILE A 491 -11.58 -25.60 -22.74
N LEU A 492 -12.46 -24.60 -22.69
CA LEU A 492 -12.70 -23.64 -23.75
C LEU A 492 -12.34 -22.22 -23.31
N LEU A 493 -11.68 -21.47 -24.19
CA LEU A 493 -11.55 -20.03 -24.02
C LEU A 493 -12.73 -19.33 -24.70
N GLU A 494 -13.83 -19.24 -23.97
CA GLU A 494 -15.12 -18.78 -24.49
C GLU A 494 -15.92 -18.02 -23.42
N ASP A 495 -16.71 -17.04 -23.84
CA ASP A 495 -17.66 -16.35 -22.97
C ASP A 495 -18.94 -17.17 -22.83
N TYR A 496 -19.49 -17.28 -21.62
CA TYR A 496 -20.69 -18.08 -21.35
C TYR A 496 -21.90 -17.70 -22.23
N ARG A 497 -21.95 -16.45 -22.70
CA ARG A 497 -23.00 -15.94 -23.58
C ARG A 497 -22.98 -16.57 -24.98
N THR A 498 -21.87 -17.15 -25.42
CA THR A 498 -21.74 -17.74 -26.76
C THR A 498 -21.76 -19.27 -26.79
N VAL A 499 -21.61 -19.92 -25.63
CA VAL A 499 -21.59 -21.38 -25.47
C VAL A 499 -22.82 -22.03 -26.11
N ARG A 500 -22.64 -23.20 -26.71
CA ARG A 500 -23.73 -23.97 -27.34
C ARG A 500 -23.77 -25.38 -26.78
N GLY A 501 -24.93 -26.02 -26.86
CA GLY A 501 -25.14 -27.40 -26.43
C GLY A 501 -26.23 -27.53 -25.37
N SER A 502 -26.27 -28.69 -24.74
CA SER A 502 -27.18 -28.98 -23.63
C SER A 502 -26.47 -29.86 -22.61
N PHE A 503 -26.49 -29.46 -21.34
CA PHE A 503 -25.74 -30.06 -20.26
C PHE A 503 -26.69 -30.64 -19.21
N ASP A 504 -26.26 -31.73 -18.58
CA ASP A 504 -26.99 -32.37 -17.48
C ASP A 504 -26.87 -31.51 -16.22
N ARG A 505 -25.69 -30.90 -15.99
CA ARG A 505 -25.42 -30.05 -14.84
C ARG A 505 -24.73 -28.76 -15.29
N ILE A 506 -25.02 -27.66 -14.61
CA ILE A 506 -24.26 -26.41 -14.76
C ILE A 506 -23.74 -26.00 -13.39
N VAL A 507 -22.45 -25.70 -13.31
CA VAL A 507 -21.81 -25.22 -12.09
C VAL A 507 -21.17 -23.86 -12.37
N SER A 508 -21.31 -22.92 -11.44
CA SER A 508 -20.65 -21.61 -11.51
C SER A 508 -20.22 -21.19 -10.13
N VAL A 509 -18.90 -21.10 -9.89
CA VAL A 509 -18.33 -20.78 -8.59
C VAL A 509 -17.69 -19.39 -8.63
N GLU A 510 -18.25 -18.45 -7.88
CA GLU A 510 -17.75 -17.07 -7.69
C GLU A 510 -17.46 -16.34 -9.01
N MET A 511 -18.34 -16.55 -10.00
CA MET A 511 -18.29 -15.89 -11.31
C MET A 511 -19.26 -14.69 -11.39
N LEU A 512 -20.42 -14.76 -10.75
CA LEU A 512 -21.52 -13.79 -10.89
C LEU A 512 -21.12 -12.38 -10.43
N GLU A 513 -20.13 -12.28 -9.55
CA GLU A 513 -19.49 -11.05 -9.09
C GLU A 513 -18.88 -10.25 -10.24
N ALA A 514 -18.47 -10.91 -11.32
CA ALA A 514 -17.93 -10.31 -12.54
C ALA A 514 -18.97 -10.11 -13.66
N VAL A 515 -20.22 -10.57 -13.48
CA VAL A 515 -21.30 -10.40 -14.46
C VAL A 515 -21.83 -8.97 -14.43
N GLY A 516 -22.06 -8.42 -13.24
CA GLY A 516 -22.64 -7.10 -13.06
C GLY A 516 -24.17 -7.08 -13.19
N HIS A 517 -24.81 -6.11 -12.53
CA HIS A 517 -26.27 -6.09 -12.32
C HIS A 517 -27.09 -6.21 -13.62
N GLU A 518 -26.74 -5.44 -14.65
CA GLU A 518 -27.49 -5.36 -15.91
C GLU A 518 -27.49 -6.70 -16.69
N TYR A 519 -26.56 -7.59 -16.40
CA TYR A 519 -26.36 -8.85 -17.14
C TYR A 519 -26.79 -10.09 -16.36
N LEU A 520 -27.28 -9.95 -15.12
CA LEU A 520 -27.75 -11.08 -14.32
C LEU A 520 -28.92 -11.82 -15.01
N GLY A 521 -29.83 -11.09 -15.65
CA GLY A 521 -30.96 -11.68 -16.37
C GLY A 521 -30.50 -12.53 -17.56
N GLU A 522 -29.55 -12.01 -18.35
CA GLU A 522 -28.94 -12.76 -19.46
C GLU A 522 -28.25 -14.02 -18.94
N PHE A 523 -27.51 -13.95 -17.82
CA PHE A 523 -26.89 -15.12 -17.20
C PHE A 523 -27.88 -16.25 -16.93
N PHE A 524 -29.00 -15.98 -16.26
CA PHE A 524 -30.00 -17.01 -15.96
C PHE A 524 -30.70 -17.53 -17.21
N ALA A 525 -30.99 -16.67 -18.20
CA ALA A 525 -31.54 -17.11 -19.49
C ALA A 525 -30.57 -18.03 -20.26
N ARG A 526 -29.27 -17.76 -20.19
CA ARG A 526 -28.23 -18.62 -20.79
C ARG A 526 -28.11 -19.95 -20.06
N CYS A 527 -28.13 -19.96 -18.72
CA CYS A 527 -28.16 -21.20 -17.95
C CYS A 527 -29.37 -22.05 -18.35
N GLU A 528 -30.57 -21.47 -18.39
CA GLU A 528 -31.77 -22.19 -18.82
C GLU A 528 -31.66 -22.72 -20.24
N GLY A 529 -31.19 -21.92 -21.20
CA GLY A 529 -31.07 -22.36 -22.61
C GLY A 529 -30.06 -23.51 -22.82
N LEU A 530 -29.10 -23.68 -21.90
CA LEU A 530 -28.08 -24.72 -21.94
C LEU A 530 -28.43 -25.93 -21.06
N LEU A 531 -29.49 -25.87 -20.26
CA LEU A 531 -29.84 -26.92 -19.30
C LEU A 531 -30.80 -27.94 -19.91
N LYS A 532 -30.49 -29.23 -19.81
CA LYS A 532 -31.43 -30.32 -20.14
C LYS A 532 -32.70 -30.26 -19.25
N PRO A 533 -33.80 -30.94 -19.63
CA PRO A 533 -35.06 -30.89 -18.88
C PRO A 533 -34.92 -31.22 -17.38
N ASP A 534 -34.19 -32.28 -17.07
CA ASP A 534 -33.95 -32.73 -15.69
C ASP A 534 -32.65 -32.17 -15.09
N GLY A 535 -32.08 -31.13 -15.71
CA GLY A 535 -30.79 -30.59 -15.31
C GLY A 535 -30.83 -29.79 -14.01
N ILE A 536 -29.67 -29.71 -13.36
CA ILE A 536 -29.46 -28.98 -12.10
C ILE A 536 -28.37 -27.93 -12.29
N VAL A 537 -28.62 -26.73 -11.77
CA VAL A 537 -27.65 -25.63 -11.73
C VAL A 537 -27.20 -25.42 -10.28
N VAL A 538 -25.90 -25.39 -10.04
CA VAL A 538 -25.32 -25.03 -8.74
C VAL A 538 -24.49 -23.77 -8.87
N LEU A 539 -24.87 -22.74 -8.12
CA LEU A 539 -24.19 -21.43 -8.11
C LEU A 539 -23.57 -21.20 -6.73
N GLN A 540 -22.28 -20.89 -6.67
CA GLN A 540 -21.66 -20.29 -5.49
C GLN A 540 -21.40 -18.81 -5.77
N VAL A 541 -21.87 -17.90 -4.91
CA VAL A 541 -21.83 -16.47 -5.16
C VAL A 541 -21.70 -15.66 -3.88
N ILE A 542 -20.71 -14.77 -3.85
CA ILE A 542 -20.53 -13.77 -2.81
C ILE A 542 -21.66 -12.74 -2.91
N THR A 543 -22.33 -12.48 -1.80
CA THR A 543 -23.47 -11.57 -1.74
C THR A 543 -23.28 -10.42 -0.76
N VAL A 544 -23.92 -9.30 -1.07
CA VAL A 544 -24.13 -8.18 -0.15
C VAL A 544 -25.57 -8.19 0.36
N PRO A 545 -25.83 -7.88 1.65
CA PRO A 545 -27.18 -7.75 2.18
C PRO A 545 -28.04 -6.77 1.40
N ASP A 546 -29.29 -7.11 1.14
CA ASP A 546 -30.22 -6.39 0.26
C ASP A 546 -30.32 -4.89 0.57
N ARG A 547 -30.40 -4.54 1.87
CA ARG A 547 -30.48 -3.14 2.33
C ARG A 547 -29.31 -2.27 1.83
N ARG A 548 -28.16 -2.86 1.52
CA ARG A 548 -26.96 -2.15 1.07
C ARG A 548 -26.70 -2.30 -0.43
N TYR A 549 -27.51 -3.05 -1.15
CA TYR A 549 -27.23 -3.41 -2.53
C TYR A 549 -27.17 -2.20 -3.47
N ASP A 550 -28.17 -1.32 -3.42
CA ASP A 550 -28.21 -0.13 -4.29
C ASP A 550 -27.07 0.85 -4.00
N ASP A 551 -26.72 1.03 -2.72
CA ASP A 551 -25.56 1.83 -2.34
C ASP A 551 -24.26 1.20 -2.84
N HIS A 552 -24.10 -0.12 -2.71
CA HIS A 552 -22.93 -0.87 -3.22
C HIS A 552 -22.76 -0.73 -4.73
N ARG A 553 -23.87 -0.80 -5.50
CA ARG A 553 -23.87 -0.57 -6.95
C ARG A 553 -23.45 0.84 -7.34
N ARG A 554 -23.90 1.85 -6.58
CA ARG A 554 -23.72 3.27 -6.92
C ARG A 554 -22.45 3.88 -6.33
N ARG A 555 -21.80 3.22 -5.37
CA ARG A 555 -20.65 3.76 -4.64
C ARG A 555 -19.49 2.77 -4.65
N PRO A 556 -18.63 2.81 -5.69
CA PRO A 556 -17.50 1.90 -5.78
C PRO A 556 -16.57 2.02 -4.58
N ASN A 557 -16.25 0.88 -3.97
CA ASN A 557 -15.36 0.79 -2.82
C ASN A 557 -13.89 0.58 -3.23
N TRP A 558 -13.01 0.42 -2.25
CA TRP A 558 -11.57 0.23 -2.50
C TRP A 558 -11.28 -1.04 -3.32
N ILE A 559 -12.00 -2.13 -3.06
CA ILE A 559 -11.84 -3.42 -3.74
C ILE A 559 -12.21 -3.29 -5.23
N GLN A 560 -13.34 -2.66 -5.54
CA GLN A 560 -13.77 -2.43 -6.93
C GLN A 560 -12.83 -1.50 -7.70
N LYS A 561 -12.10 -0.63 -6.99
CA LYS A 561 -11.11 0.26 -7.62
C LYS A 561 -9.78 -0.43 -7.90
N HIS A 562 -9.28 -1.23 -6.95
CA HIS A 562 -7.89 -1.70 -6.94
C HIS A 562 -7.70 -3.19 -7.15
N ILE A 563 -8.72 -4.03 -6.90
CA ILE A 563 -8.62 -5.49 -6.96
C ILE A 563 -9.53 -6.05 -8.07
N PHE A 564 -10.84 -5.74 -8.03
CA PHE A 564 -11.82 -6.22 -9.00
C PHE A 564 -12.54 -5.07 -9.74
N PRO A 565 -11.87 -4.40 -10.69
CA PRO A 565 -12.52 -3.46 -11.59
C PRO A 565 -13.75 -4.06 -12.28
N GLY A 566 -14.89 -3.35 -12.22
CA GLY A 566 -16.14 -3.82 -12.83
C GLY A 566 -16.91 -4.86 -12.02
N GLY A 567 -16.34 -5.39 -10.93
CA GLY A 567 -17.01 -6.34 -10.06
C GLY A 567 -18.17 -5.70 -9.28
N VAL A 568 -19.30 -6.41 -9.19
CA VAL A 568 -20.47 -6.00 -8.41
C VAL A 568 -21.10 -7.24 -7.75
N LEU A 569 -20.89 -7.36 -6.44
CA LEU A 569 -21.55 -8.38 -5.62
C LEU A 569 -23.09 -8.23 -5.69
N PRO A 570 -23.84 -9.27 -6.11
CA PRO A 570 -25.29 -9.25 -6.09
C PRO A 570 -25.85 -9.33 -4.66
N SER A 571 -27.15 -9.06 -4.53
CA SER A 571 -27.94 -9.42 -3.34
C SER A 571 -28.86 -10.58 -3.66
N LEU A 572 -29.38 -11.27 -2.65
CA LEU A 572 -30.30 -12.40 -2.85
C LEU A 572 -31.55 -11.96 -3.63
N THR A 573 -32.16 -10.82 -3.29
CA THR A 573 -33.32 -10.31 -4.02
C THR A 573 -32.97 -10.00 -5.47
N ALA A 574 -31.79 -9.45 -5.74
CA ALA A 574 -31.36 -9.16 -7.11
C ALA A 574 -31.15 -10.43 -7.96
N LEU A 575 -30.60 -11.49 -7.36
CA LEU A 575 -30.46 -12.79 -8.00
C LEU A 575 -31.83 -13.38 -8.34
N CYS A 576 -32.73 -13.47 -7.35
CA CYS A 576 -34.08 -14.00 -7.55
C CYS A 576 -34.88 -13.17 -8.56
N ALA A 577 -34.83 -11.84 -8.48
CA ALA A 577 -35.55 -10.97 -9.40
C ALA A 577 -35.05 -11.14 -10.85
N ALA A 578 -33.74 -11.19 -11.06
CA ALA A 578 -33.17 -11.42 -12.38
C ALA A 578 -33.50 -12.81 -12.93
N MET A 579 -33.45 -13.84 -12.08
CA MET A 579 -33.80 -15.21 -12.44
C MET A 579 -35.28 -15.31 -12.85
N THR A 580 -36.21 -14.91 -11.98
CA THR A 580 -37.66 -15.01 -12.24
C THR A 580 -38.12 -14.14 -13.42
N ALA A 581 -37.45 -13.01 -13.69
CA ALA A 581 -37.81 -12.15 -14.82
C ALA A 581 -37.32 -12.68 -16.18
N HIS A 582 -36.31 -13.57 -16.20
CA HIS A 582 -35.60 -13.95 -17.43
C HIS A 582 -35.47 -15.46 -17.66
N SER A 583 -35.96 -16.30 -16.74
CA SER A 583 -36.02 -17.76 -16.92
C SER A 583 -37.18 -18.37 -16.13
N HIS A 584 -37.45 -19.66 -16.36
CA HIS A 584 -38.40 -20.46 -15.57
C HIS A 584 -37.70 -21.29 -14.49
N LEU A 585 -36.48 -20.90 -14.13
CA LEU A 585 -35.70 -21.56 -13.11
C LEU A 585 -36.21 -21.22 -11.70
N GLN A 586 -36.13 -22.19 -10.79
CA GLN A 586 -36.60 -22.07 -9.41
C GLN A 586 -35.48 -22.45 -8.43
N VAL A 587 -35.45 -21.79 -7.27
CA VAL A 587 -34.50 -22.11 -6.20
C VAL A 587 -35.02 -23.30 -5.40
N GLU A 588 -34.24 -24.39 -5.38
CA GLU A 588 -34.55 -25.61 -4.63
C GLU A 588 -33.93 -25.60 -3.24
N SER A 589 -32.68 -25.13 -3.14
CA SER A 589 -32.00 -24.98 -1.86
C SER A 589 -31.01 -23.83 -1.88
N MET A 590 -30.73 -23.32 -0.68
CA MET A 590 -29.79 -22.25 -0.44
C MET A 590 -29.04 -22.50 0.86
N GLU A 591 -27.72 -22.39 0.81
CA GLU A 591 -26.84 -22.49 1.97
C GLU A 591 -25.89 -21.29 2.00
N ASN A 592 -25.68 -20.69 3.17
CA ASN A 592 -24.74 -19.57 3.33
C ASN A 592 -23.45 -20.06 3.98
N ILE A 593 -22.38 -20.12 3.19
CA ILE A 593 -21.05 -20.58 3.59
C ILE A 593 -20.10 -19.43 3.94
N GLY A 594 -20.58 -18.18 4.02
CA GLY A 594 -19.72 -16.98 4.16
C GLY A 594 -18.77 -16.99 5.37
N MET A 595 -19.08 -17.71 6.45
CA MET A 595 -18.15 -17.86 7.58
C MET A 595 -16.90 -18.67 7.22
N HIS A 596 -17.01 -19.64 6.32
CA HIS A 596 -15.86 -20.40 5.82
C HIS A 596 -14.94 -19.50 5.00
N TYR A 597 -15.48 -18.49 4.31
CA TYR A 597 -14.67 -17.54 3.54
C TYR A 597 -13.75 -16.72 4.44
N ALA A 598 -14.21 -16.33 5.64
CA ALA A 598 -13.35 -15.67 6.62
C ALA A 598 -12.11 -16.53 6.95
N GLN A 599 -12.29 -17.83 7.13
CA GLN A 599 -11.21 -18.77 7.39
C GLN A 599 -10.30 -18.98 6.15
N THR A 600 -10.87 -19.12 4.96
CA THR A 600 -10.13 -19.19 3.69
C THR A 600 -9.23 -17.97 3.50
N LEU A 601 -9.76 -16.76 3.69
CA LEU A 601 -9.02 -15.50 3.55
C LEU A 601 -7.91 -15.34 4.60
N ARG A 602 -8.15 -15.79 5.83
CA ARG A 602 -7.13 -15.84 6.88
C ARG A 602 -5.96 -16.74 6.46
N LEU A 603 -6.24 -17.94 5.97
CA LEU A 603 -5.21 -18.88 5.53
C LEU A 603 -4.44 -18.37 4.30
N TRP A 604 -5.13 -17.77 3.33
CA TRP A 604 -4.48 -17.10 2.20
C TRP A 604 -3.57 -15.96 2.67
N ARG A 605 -4.05 -15.10 3.57
CA ARG A 605 -3.25 -14.00 4.14
C ARG A 605 -2.00 -14.52 4.85
N GLU A 606 -2.13 -15.57 5.64
CA GLU A 606 -1.01 -16.17 6.36
C GLU A 606 0.02 -16.81 5.42
N ARG A 607 -0.42 -17.51 4.37
CA ARG A 607 0.48 -18.07 3.35
C ARG A 607 1.15 -16.96 2.55
N PHE A 608 0.38 -15.98 2.08
CA PHE A 608 0.90 -14.82 1.35
C PHE A 608 1.97 -14.06 2.14
N THR A 609 1.74 -13.86 3.44
CA THR A 609 2.70 -13.18 4.33
C THR A 609 3.99 -13.99 4.49
N ARG A 610 3.89 -15.33 4.62
CA ARG A 610 5.05 -16.21 4.68
C ARG A 610 5.84 -16.25 3.37
N SER A 611 5.16 -16.04 2.24
CA SER A 611 5.76 -16.02 0.90
C SER A 611 6.37 -14.67 0.50
N ALA A 612 6.49 -13.69 1.42
CA ALA A 612 6.95 -12.34 1.11
C ALA A 612 8.34 -12.29 0.43
N GLU A 613 9.29 -13.13 0.85
CA GLU A 613 10.61 -13.18 0.22
C GLU A 613 10.55 -13.73 -1.21
N THR A 614 9.73 -14.76 -1.44
CA THR A 614 9.48 -15.33 -2.77
C THR A 614 8.86 -14.27 -3.69
N LEU A 615 7.82 -13.58 -3.21
CA LEU A 615 7.15 -12.50 -3.94
C LEU A 615 8.13 -11.38 -4.31
N ALA A 616 9.02 -10.98 -3.40
CA ALA A 616 10.04 -9.98 -3.68
C ALA A 616 11.02 -10.45 -4.77
N LYS A 617 11.44 -11.72 -4.77
CA LYS A 617 12.29 -12.31 -5.82
C LYS A 617 11.59 -12.38 -7.19
N MET A 618 10.27 -12.50 -7.21
CA MET A 618 9.45 -12.43 -8.43
C MET A 618 9.28 -11.01 -8.97
N GLY A 619 9.79 -9.99 -8.28
CA GLY A 619 9.71 -8.59 -8.68
C GLY A 619 8.50 -7.83 -8.13
N PHE A 620 7.73 -8.42 -7.22
CA PHE A 620 6.63 -7.71 -6.56
C PHE A 620 7.15 -6.79 -5.46
N ASP A 621 6.83 -5.50 -5.56
CA ASP A 621 7.26 -4.50 -4.60
C ASP A 621 6.43 -4.52 -3.29
N ARG A 622 6.88 -3.75 -2.30
CA ARG A 622 6.20 -3.63 -1.01
C ARG A 622 4.79 -3.03 -1.13
N ALA A 623 4.56 -2.12 -2.06
CA ALA A 623 3.24 -1.49 -2.21
C ALA A 623 2.23 -2.52 -2.72
N PHE A 624 2.62 -3.35 -3.68
CA PHE A 624 1.85 -4.48 -4.16
C PHE A 624 1.56 -5.48 -3.03
N MET A 625 2.57 -5.89 -2.26
CA MET A 625 2.37 -6.80 -1.13
C MET A 625 1.42 -6.21 -0.07
N ARG A 626 1.54 -4.92 0.24
CA ARG A 626 0.62 -4.23 1.17
C ARG A 626 -0.80 -4.16 0.62
N LYS A 627 -0.96 -3.93 -0.68
CA LYS A 627 -2.28 -3.93 -1.34
C LYS A 627 -2.98 -5.27 -1.14
N TRP A 628 -2.30 -6.38 -1.43
CA TRP A 628 -2.86 -7.73 -1.27
C TRP A 628 -3.10 -8.11 0.19
N PHE A 629 -2.19 -7.75 1.10
CA PHE A 629 -2.39 -7.96 2.53
C PHE A 629 -3.62 -7.18 3.05
N TYR A 630 -3.79 -5.92 2.63
CA TYR A 630 -4.96 -5.11 2.97
C TYR A 630 -6.24 -5.74 2.42
N TYR A 631 -6.22 -6.16 1.15
CA TYR A 631 -7.33 -6.83 0.48
C TYR A 631 -7.80 -8.07 1.24
N PHE A 632 -6.90 -9.01 1.58
CA PHE A 632 -7.29 -10.18 2.35
C PHE A 632 -7.81 -9.81 3.74
N SER A 633 -7.17 -8.85 4.41
CA SER A 633 -7.56 -8.42 5.76
C SER A 633 -8.95 -7.78 5.80
N ILE A 634 -9.29 -6.93 4.82
CA ILE A 634 -10.60 -6.28 4.78
C ILE A 634 -11.69 -7.30 4.43
N CYS A 635 -11.44 -8.22 3.49
CA CYS A 635 -12.40 -9.26 3.14
C CYS A 635 -12.61 -10.24 4.30
N GLU A 636 -11.54 -10.68 4.97
CA GLU A 636 -11.60 -11.53 6.16
C GLU A 636 -12.49 -10.89 7.24
N ALA A 637 -12.27 -9.60 7.52
CA ALA A 637 -13.08 -8.86 8.49
C ALA A 637 -14.55 -8.76 8.07
N GLN A 638 -14.85 -8.52 6.78
CA GLN A 638 -16.21 -8.41 6.28
C GLN A 638 -16.99 -9.73 6.37
N PHE A 639 -16.38 -10.85 6.02
CA PHE A 639 -17.02 -12.16 6.14
C PHE A 639 -17.17 -12.61 7.60
N ARG A 640 -16.13 -12.40 8.42
CA ARG A 640 -16.17 -12.73 9.86
C ARG A 640 -17.29 -12.00 10.60
N LEU A 641 -17.56 -10.76 10.22
CA LEU A 641 -18.65 -9.95 10.76
C LEU A 641 -20.01 -10.16 10.07
N ARG A 642 -20.11 -11.12 9.15
CA ARG A 642 -21.31 -11.39 8.32
C ARG A 642 -21.84 -10.15 7.62
N VAL A 643 -20.94 -9.25 7.25
CA VAL A 643 -21.25 -8.08 6.45
C VAL A 643 -21.41 -8.48 4.99
N LEU A 644 -20.63 -9.46 4.53
CA LEU A 644 -20.86 -10.19 3.29
C LEU A 644 -21.35 -11.60 3.59
N GLY A 645 -22.04 -12.20 2.63
CA GLY A 645 -22.38 -13.62 2.61
C GLY A 645 -21.72 -14.30 1.40
N ASP A 646 -21.76 -15.62 1.39
CA ASP A 646 -21.42 -16.44 0.22
C ASP A 646 -22.44 -17.57 0.14
N LEU A 647 -23.22 -17.60 -0.93
CA LEU A 647 -24.38 -18.48 -1.06
C LEU A 647 -24.08 -19.60 -2.05
N GLN A 648 -24.34 -20.83 -1.66
CA GLN A 648 -24.53 -21.94 -2.59
C GLN A 648 -26.04 -22.10 -2.86
N LEU A 649 -26.44 -21.86 -4.11
CA LEU A 649 -27.81 -21.97 -4.60
C LEU A 649 -27.92 -23.19 -5.52
N VAL A 650 -28.94 -24.01 -5.28
CA VAL A 650 -29.34 -25.08 -6.20
C VAL A 650 -30.60 -24.64 -6.92
N VAL A 651 -30.56 -24.71 -8.25
CA VAL A 651 -31.58 -24.15 -9.12
C VAL A 651 -31.96 -25.17 -10.19
N THR A 652 -33.25 -25.35 -10.45
CA THR A 652 -33.82 -26.34 -11.38
C THR A 652 -34.94 -25.73 -12.23
N ARG A 653 -35.46 -26.49 -13.20
CA ARG A 653 -36.71 -26.15 -13.88
C ARG A 653 -37.91 -26.58 -13.03
N GLU A 654 -39.04 -25.90 -13.26
CA GLU A 654 -40.33 -26.38 -12.79
C GLU A 654 -40.55 -27.85 -13.18
N GLY A 655 -40.98 -28.67 -12.20
CA GLY A 655 -41.29 -30.08 -12.42
C GLY A 655 -40.09 -31.02 -12.47
N ASN A 656 -38.87 -30.56 -12.15
CA ASN A 656 -37.72 -31.45 -12.03
C ASN A 656 -37.85 -32.36 -10.79
N LEU A 657 -38.09 -33.65 -11.00
CA LEU A 657 -38.29 -34.64 -9.93
C LEU A 657 -36.99 -35.32 -9.45
N THR A 658 -35.84 -34.99 -10.03
CA THR A 658 -34.54 -35.63 -9.68
C THR A 658 -34.09 -35.33 -8.26
N LEU A 659 -34.57 -34.23 -7.67
CA LEU A 659 -34.29 -33.83 -6.29
C LEU A 659 -35.39 -34.20 -5.30
N ALA A 660 -36.44 -34.91 -5.74
CA ALA A 660 -37.54 -35.31 -4.86
C ALA A 660 -37.01 -36.25 -3.76
N PRO A 661 -37.28 -35.97 -2.46
CA PRO A 661 -36.93 -36.90 -1.40
C PRO A 661 -37.62 -38.24 -1.67
N SER A 662 -36.87 -39.34 -1.59
CA SER A 662 -37.44 -40.68 -1.59
C SER A 662 -38.25 -40.89 -0.31
N LEU A 663 -39.53 -40.51 -0.33
CA LEU A 663 -40.51 -40.80 0.72
C LEU A 663 -40.92 -42.29 0.72
N GLN A 664 -39.93 -43.20 0.69
CA GLN A 664 -40.12 -44.63 0.92
C GLN A 664 -39.60 -44.97 2.32
N GLY A 665 -40.40 -44.61 3.32
CA GLY A 665 -40.34 -45.13 4.69
C GLY A 665 -41.77 -45.43 5.13
N GLY A 666 -42.14 -46.71 5.12
CA GLY A 666 -43.51 -47.18 5.18
C GLY A 666 -44.29 -46.76 6.43
N VAL A 667 -45.54 -46.35 6.19
CA VAL A 667 -46.64 -46.69 7.08
C VAL A 667 -47.03 -48.14 6.75
N SER A 668 -46.61 -49.07 7.60
CA SER A 668 -47.24 -50.37 7.79
C SER A 668 -46.95 -50.88 9.19
#